data_AF-L9YM05-F1
#
_entry.id   AF-L9YM05-F1
#
_cell.length_a   1.000
_cell.length_b   1.000
_cell.length_c   1.000
_cell.angle_alpha   90.00
_cell.angle_beta   90.00
_cell.angle_gamma   90.00
#
_symmetry.space_group_name_H-M   'P 1'
#
loop_
_entity.id
_entity.type
_entity.pdbx_description
1 polymer ?
#
loop_
_entity_poly.entity_id
_entity_poly.type
_entity_poly.pdbx_seq_one_letter_code
_entity_poly.pdbx_strand_id
1 'polypeptide(L)'
;MDEFTRRKLMASSAAAAIGMGALGTASAADTDTPGAPTVRGDLKRLATTARGAEVTGPFVFENGEVLFSLQHPSRDNPAPYDTAAVGVLAGHRFDFNGQNDEFDELEAPRSKAAQGRVQVAGGEYDILVQEGDPIDGGDAKWGHPETPDGTDIAEFAGSRYGDVGTNPDMNFFVPTDDEGLEGYLFTNNETSPGSITRTPLSRGADGWTADHEAAMNLENQPAFRELGGTRINCYGDLSPWDTPMSSEEDYSHPRVSGSATVSDMADAESGVGLRGGSAFWNRPNPTAIEGALGDLFEDSWYPQGTWALGGVEMQAYYLGAEPVDQDGTTNTTEPLGDVYPNRYRYGHIVEITEPTSEEPIPVKHYVMGRAAFECPEFMPDERTVYLASDGSSKGLYKFVAEEPIPSYDDRMDVRGTLHAARVTNDDAATNEPPAEVDLEIEWLELGSASNAEVASWIAEYDDVTQVDYLETHAETDWQADLETALAEADEEVAINGNQDYITDAEILEWARQYETHGPDGVDEDLRRVPFLETRAAAKEIGASIEFRKAEGIDSLDDAKPGDFLYVGISELNDGMADDEGAVRMERVDGGVVYRAELESDYDVSTLEPVVVGPDATDRESIVDAAPINVDNVLVLKDGRVLLCEDKGNFGRSYTNDALWVYEPPTSLHVDSVAVSQEATGEAELTLSSVPDGLAGGRISVTLEHTAVAEITGASYHDALELTADPTISDDGSTVEFQFADIENEIEPGAMDVTLATVEIEGVGSGTTDIVTDVQALDDDEGIAIEAHPRPGVVVTGPPPIGGGSGGGAPTDPDNDGHFEDLNGNGRLDYDDVTLLFEHIEDDSVTLNADAYDFNDNGRIDYDDIDELYDEQ
;
A
#
# COMPACT_ATOMS: atom_id res chain seq x y z
N MET A 1 6.57 -43.09 -23.42
CA MET A 1 6.27 -43.37 -22.00
C MET A 1 7.36 -42.61 -21.31
N ASP A 2 7.19 -41.30 -21.35
CA ASP A 2 8.21 -40.29 -21.17
C ASP A 2 7.88 -39.60 -19.86
N GLU A 3 8.89 -39.46 -19.02
CA GLU A 3 8.83 -38.94 -17.65
C GLU A 3 8.13 -37.58 -17.60
N PHE A 4 7.03 -37.53 -16.84
CA PHE A 4 6.44 -36.29 -16.35
C PHE A 4 7.39 -35.70 -15.29
N THR A 5 8.20 -34.72 -15.67
CA THR A 5 9.08 -34.00 -14.72
C THR A 5 8.31 -32.90 -13.99
N ARG A 6 8.44 -32.86 -12.66
CA ARG A 6 7.82 -31.93 -11.68
C ARG A 6 7.81 -30.44 -12.07
N ARG A 7 8.72 -29.96 -12.93
CA ARG A 7 8.79 -28.58 -13.43
C ARG A 7 7.53 -28.07 -14.14
N LYS A 8 6.70 -28.96 -14.69
CA LYS A 8 5.42 -28.56 -15.30
C LYS A 8 4.30 -28.32 -14.29
N LEU A 9 4.48 -28.72 -13.02
CA LEU A 9 3.49 -28.47 -11.98
C LEU A 9 3.60 -27.03 -11.45
N MET A 10 4.83 -26.52 -11.23
CA MET A 10 5.07 -25.19 -10.63
C MET A 10 4.57 -24.01 -11.50
N ALA A 11 4.91 -24.00 -12.79
CA ALA A 11 4.45 -22.94 -13.71
C ALA A 11 2.93 -23.03 -14.03
N SER A 12 2.27 -24.11 -13.63
CA SER A 12 0.81 -24.25 -13.70
C SER A 12 0.12 -24.09 -12.35
N SER A 13 0.86 -24.13 -11.24
CA SER A 13 0.28 -24.06 -9.90
C SER A 13 0.11 -22.63 -9.44
N ALA A 14 0.96 -21.66 -9.79
CA ALA A 14 0.67 -20.24 -9.51
C ALA A 14 -0.64 -19.79 -10.22
N ALA A 15 -0.77 -20.11 -11.51
CA ALA A 15 -1.99 -19.82 -12.28
C ALA A 15 -3.20 -20.74 -11.98
N ALA A 16 -3.06 -21.75 -11.12
CA ALA A 16 -4.16 -22.65 -10.72
C ALA A 16 -4.42 -22.68 -9.19
N ALA A 17 -3.60 -21.98 -8.40
CA ALA A 17 -3.75 -21.79 -6.96
C ALA A 17 -4.50 -20.49 -6.61
N ILE A 18 -4.78 -19.65 -7.61
CA ILE A 18 -5.99 -18.83 -7.64
C ILE A 18 -7.14 -19.82 -7.71
N GLY A 19 -7.91 -19.93 -6.62
CA GLY A 19 -8.91 -20.97 -6.44
C GLY A 19 -9.75 -21.16 -7.70
N MET A 20 -9.86 -22.41 -8.17
CA MET A 20 -10.80 -22.81 -9.21
C MET A 20 -12.26 -22.58 -8.73
N GLY A 21 -12.69 -21.33 -8.67
CA GLY A 21 -13.93 -20.96 -9.31
C GLY A 21 -13.77 -21.33 -10.78
N ALA A 22 -14.72 -22.11 -11.30
CA ALA A 22 -14.68 -22.75 -12.60
C ALA A 22 -13.90 -21.96 -13.66
N LEU A 23 -13.15 -22.67 -14.51
CA LEU A 23 -13.11 -22.32 -15.94
C LEU A 23 -14.56 -22.07 -16.34
N GLY A 24 -14.96 -20.81 -16.30
CA GLY A 24 -16.22 -20.32 -16.78
C GLY A 24 -16.23 -20.68 -18.24
N THR A 25 -16.83 -21.82 -18.56
CA THR A 25 -17.30 -22.05 -19.90
C THR A 25 -18.29 -20.93 -20.17
N ALA A 26 -17.80 -19.86 -20.81
CA ALA A 26 -18.53 -18.75 -21.41
C ALA A 26 -20.03 -18.81 -21.13
N SER A 27 -20.50 -18.10 -20.10
CA SER A 27 -21.94 -17.95 -19.88
C SER A 27 -22.37 -16.60 -19.28
N ALA A 28 -21.78 -15.51 -19.75
CA ALA A 28 -22.51 -14.42 -20.40
C ALA A 28 -21.62 -14.05 -21.60
N ALA A 29 -22.11 -13.32 -22.60
CA ALA A 29 -21.21 -12.94 -23.69
C ALA A 29 -20.22 -11.92 -23.11
N ASP A 30 -18.94 -12.27 -22.93
CA ASP A 30 -17.90 -11.27 -22.64
C ASP A 30 -17.96 -10.24 -23.76
N THR A 31 -18.51 -9.09 -23.41
CA THR A 31 -18.57 -7.92 -24.26
C THR A 31 -17.45 -7.02 -23.81
N ASP A 32 -16.67 -6.55 -24.78
CA ASP A 32 -15.76 -5.41 -24.69
C ASP A 32 -16.18 -4.40 -23.61
N THR A 33 -15.39 -4.30 -22.53
CA THR A 33 -15.61 -3.38 -21.40
C THR A 33 -15.31 -1.96 -21.87
N PRO A 34 -16.28 -1.03 -21.88
CA PRO A 34 -16.04 0.35 -22.30
C PRO A 34 -14.92 1.01 -21.50
N GLY A 35 -13.97 1.64 -22.20
CA GLY A 35 -12.84 2.30 -21.56
C GLY A 35 -11.69 1.36 -21.16
N ALA A 36 -11.74 0.07 -21.49
CA ALA A 36 -10.60 -0.83 -21.35
C ALA A 36 -9.86 -1.01 -22.71
N PRO A 37 -8.53 -0.81 -22.79
CA PRO A 37 -7.71 -0.04 -21.86
C PRO A 37 -7.89 1.48 -22.04
N THR A 38 -7.64 2.25 -20.98
CA THR A 38 -7.57 3.72 -21.00
C THR A 38 -6.40 4.20 -20.16
N VAL A 39 -5.75 5.28 -20.59
CA VAL A 39 -4.74 6.01 -19.83
C VAL A 39 -5.16 7.48 -19.80
N ARG A 40 -5.35 8.04 -18.60
CA ARG A 40 -5.55 9.48 -18.39
C ARG A 40 -4.16 10.11 -18.21
N GLY A 41 -3.51 10.55 -19.29
CA GLY A 41 -2.11 11.01 -19.29
C GLY A 41 -1.33 10.43 -20.48
N ASP A 42 0.01 10.41 -20.40
CA ASP A 42 0.87 9.71 -21.36
C ASP A 42 1.53 8.47 -20.73
N LEU A 43 1.94 7.52 -21.57
CA LEU A 43 2.55 6.27 -21.12
C LEU A 43 3.59 5.78 -22.13
N LYS A 44 4.82 5.51 -21.66
CA LYS A 44 5.87 4.89 -22.50
C LYS A 44 6.50 3.68 -21.85
N ARG A 45 6.78 2.66 -22.67
CA ARG A 45 7.52 1.47 -22.26
C ARG A 45 9.02 1.79 -22.16
N LEU A 46 9.56 1.67 -20.95
CA LEU A 46 10.98 1.89 -20.67
C LEU A 46 11.78 0.60 -20.83
N ALA A 47 11.29 -0.53 -20.31
CA ALA A 47 12.00 -1.80 -20.36
C ALA A 47 11.06 -3.00 -20.55
N THR A 48 11.64 -4.15 -20.93
CA THR A 48 11.01 -5.46 -20.78
C THR A 48 11.99 -6.44 -20.15
N THR A 49 11.53 -7.30 -19.26
CA THR A 49 12.35 -8.35 -18.62
C THR A 49 12.77 -9.43 -19.59
N ALA A 50 13.59 -10.39 -19.13
CA ALA A 50 13.77 -11.65 -19.84
C ALA A 50 12.53 -12.55 -19.69
N ARG A 51 12.35 -13.53 -20.58
CA ARG A 51 11.13 -14.35 -20.62
C ARG A 51 10.89 -15.01 -19.26
N GLY A 52 9.65 -14.88 -18.78
CA GLY A 52 9.17 -15.49 -17.56
C GLY A 52 9.79 -14.90 -16.30
N ALA A 53 10.32 -13.68 -16.39
CA ALA A 53 10.66 -12.88 -15.24
C ALA A 53 9.69 -11.72 -15.13
N GLU A 54 9.37 -11.36 -13.90
CA GLU A 54 8.62 -10.16 -13.53
C GLU A 54 9.56 -8.97 -13.38
N VAL A 55 9.01 -7.76 -13.50
CA VAL A 55 9.70 -6.51 -13.14
C VAL A 55 9.32 -6.22 -11.71
N THR A 56 10.25 -6.28 -10.77
CA THR A 56 9.96 -5.98 -9.37
C THR A 56 11.03 -5.10 -8.73
N GLY A 57 10.74 -4.56 -7.56
CA GLY A 57 11.61 -3.67 -6.81
C GLY A 57 12.22 -2.54 -7.65
N PRO A 58 11.43 -1.73 -8.39
CA PRO A 58 11.96 -0.54 -9.04
C PRO A 58 12.55 0.42 -7.99
N PHE A 59 13.64 1.10 -8.34
CA PHE A 59 14.19 2.19 -7.54
C PHE A 59 14.86 3.21 -8.45
N VAL A 60 14.74 4.48 -8.11
CA VAL A 60 15.41 5.57 -8.84
C VAL A 60 16.32 6.32 -7.88
N PHE A 61 17.62 6.30 -8.18
CA PHE A 61 18.61 7.04 -7.38
C PHE A 61 18.39 8.56 -7.53
N GLU A 62 18.90 9.34 -6.57
CA GLU A 62 18.95 10.82 -6.61
C GLU A 62 19.48 11.40 -7.93
N ASN A 63 20.33 10.66 -8.63
CA ASN A 63 20.94 11.08 -9.90
C ASN A 63 20.10 10.73 -11.15
N GLY A 64 18.89 10.17 -10.95
CA GLY A 64 17.93 9.76 -11.97
C GLY A 64 18.16 8.37 -12.57
N GLU A 65 19.22 7.64 -12.20
CA GLU A 65 19.42 6.27 -12.70
C GLU A 65 18.42 5.30 -12.10
N VAL A 66 17.98 4.33 -12.91
CA VAL A 66 16.93 3.37 -12.56
C VAL A 66 17.53 2.00 -12.28
N LEU A 67 17.07 1.35 -11.21
CA LEU A 67 17.37 -0.02 -10.84
C LEU A 67 16.07 -0.82 -10.77
N PHE A 68 16.11 -2.10 -11.14
CA PHE A 68 15.00 -3.03 -10.91
C PHE A 68 15.48 -4.49 -10.88
N SER A 69 14.68 -5.37 -10.31
CA SER A 69 14.90 -6.81 -10.23
C SER A 69 14.47 -7.53 -11.52
N LEU A 70 15.23 -8.54 -11.90
CA LEU A 70 14.85 -9.60 -12.83
C LEU A 70 14.43 -10.81 -12.01
N GLN A 71 13.15 -10.88 -11.66
CA GLN A 71 12.63 -11.90 -10.76
C GLN A 71 12.39 -13.24 -11.47
N HIS A 72 12.78 -14.37 -10.87
CA HIS A 72 12.55 -15.76 -11.33
C HIS A 72 12.62 -16.08 -12.85
N PRO A 73 13.59 -15.55 -13.61
CA PRO A 73 13.62 -15.73 -15.06
C PRO A 73 13.64 -17.20 -15.49
N SER A 74 13.04 -17.46 -16.65
CA SER A 74 13.10 -18.78 -17.28
C SER A 74 14.55 -19.23 -17.45
N ARG A 75 14.89 -20.38 -16.83
CA ARG A 75 16.21 -21.02 -16.97
C ARG A 75 16.57 -21.45 -18.41
N ASP A 76 15.62 -21.33 -19.35
CA ASP A 76 15.84 -21.57 -20.78
C ASP A 76 16.34 -20.31 -21.54
N ASN A 77 16.47 -19.17 -20.85
CA ASN A 77 17.04 -17.96 -21.42
C ASN A 77 18.56 -18.12 -21.66
N PRO A 78 19.16 -17.33 -22.57
CA PRO A 78 20.60 -17.20 -22.63
C PRO A 78 21.16 -16.48 -21.39
N ALA A 79 22.23 -17.03 -20.82
CA ALA A 79 23.01 -16.34 -19.79
C ALA A 79 23.43 -14.92 -20.24
N PRO A 80 23.44 -13.93 -19.32
CA PRO A 80 23.21 -14.07 -17.87
C PRO A 80 21.73 -14.05 -17.44
N TYR A 81 20.78 -13.95 -18.37
CA TYR A 81 19.35 -13.72 -18.09
C TYR A 81 18.54 -15.00 -17.81
N ASP A 82 19.21 -16.11 -17.52
CA ASP A 82 18.65 -17.36 -17.01
C ASP A 82 18.73 -17.47 -15.48
N THR A 83 19.23 -16.42 -14.83
CA THR A 83 19.45 -16.34 -13.38
C THR A 83 18.86 -15.04 -12.86
N ALA A 84 18.16 -15.10 -11.72
CA ALA A 84 17.57 -13.91 -11.13
C ALA A 84 18.67 -12.91 -10.75
N ALA A 85 18.37 -11.62 -10.84
CA ALA A 85 19.37 -10.58 -10.71
C ALA A 85 18.76 -9.25 -10.27
N VAL A 86 19.59 -8.40 -9.69
CA VAL A 86 19.30 -6.96 -9.55
C VAL A 86 20.29 -6.21 -10.44
N GLY A 87 19.82 -5.20 -11.17
CA GLY A 87 20.63 -4.46 -12.11
C GLY A 87 20.15 -3.04 -12.35
N VAL A 88 21.09 -2.21 -12.81
CA VAL A 88 20.87 -0.80 -13.11
C VAL A 88 20.75 -0.61 -14.62
N LEU A 89 19.88 0.30 -15.02
CA LEU A 89 19.74 0.74 -16.38
C LEU A 89 20.85 1.73 -16.75
N ALA A 90 22.01 1.21 -17.14
CA ALA A 90 23.18 2.01 -17.45
C ALA A 90 22.98 2.83 -18.75
N GLY A 91 23.14 4.14 -18.65
CA GLY A 91 23.04 5.06 -19.79
C GLY A 91 21.67 5.69 -20.01
N HIS A 92 20.72 5.42 -19.12
CA HIS A 92 19.47 6.16 -18.99
C HIS A 92 19.43 6.83 -17.60
N ARG A 93 18.82 8.01 -17.54
CA ARG A 93 18.53 8.72 -16.30
C ARG A 93 17.29 9.59 -16.53
N PHE A 94 16.48 9.76 -15.51
CA PHE A 94 15.45 10.79 -15.48
C PHE A 94 16.10 12.14 -15.20
N ASP A 95 15.71 13.17 -15.97
CA ASP A 95 16.12 14.55 -15.71
C ASP A 95 15.09 15.28 -14.82
N PHE A 96 14.03 14.57 -14.38
CA PHE A 96 12.95 15.01 -13.48
C PHE A 96 12.17 16.24 -13.97
N ASN A 97 11.83 16.26 -15.27
CA ASN A 97 11.09 17.35 -15.92
C ASN A 97 9.59 17.07 -16.09
N GLY A 98 9.08 15.99 -15.50
CA GLY A 98 7.69 15.55 -15.58
C GLY A 98 7.25 15.01 -16.95
N GLN A 99 8.16 14.85 -17.92
CA GLN A 99 7.85 14.35 -19.26
C GLN A 99 8.58 13.07 -19.58
N ASN A 100 7.96 12.20 -20.37
CA ASN A 100 8.59 11.01 -20.92
C ASN A 100 9.49 11.29 -22.15
N ASP A 101 10.14 12.44 -22.26
CA ASP A 101 10.89 12.87 -23.44
C ASP A 101 12.35 12.40 -23.45
N GLU A 102 12.86 11.84 -22.34
CA GLU A 102 14.25 11.40 -22.22
C GLU A 102 14.55 10.10 -22.98
N PHE A 103 13.52 9.40 -23.46
CA PHE A 103 13.64 8.15 -24.21
C PHE A 103 12.54 7.97 -25.27
N ASP A 104 12.89 7.25 -26.34
CA ASP A 104 11.90 6.77 -27.31
C ASP A 104 11.24 5.49 -26.77
N GLU A 105 9.92 5.33 -26.91
CA GLU A 105 9.22 4.13 -26.46
C GLU A 105 9.88 2.85 -26.99
N LEU A 106 10.22 1.93 -26.09
CA LEU A 106 10.81 0.64 -26.45
C LEU A 106 9.80 -0.21 -27.21
N GLU A 107 10.10 -0.63 -28.44
CA GLU A 107 9.24 -1.56 -29.17
C GLU A 107 9.11 -2.93 -28.47
N ALA A 108 7.89 -3.49 -28.47
CA ALA A 108 7.61 -4.84 -27.99
C ALA A 108 8.58 -5.91 -28.55
N PRO A 109 9.12 -6.83 -27.72
CA PRO A 109 10.12 -7.81 -28.16
C PRO A 109 9.52 -8.90 -29.09
N ARG A 110 9.71 -8.75 -30.41
CA ARG A 110 9.13 -9.65 -31.43
C ARG A 110 9.94 -10.91 -31.76
N SER A 111 11.13 -11.09 -31.19
CA SER A 111 12.00 -12.24 -31.51
C SER A 111 12.38 -13.02 -30.26
N LYS A 112 12.56 -14.34 -30.38
CA LYS A 112 13.06 -15.17 -29.27
C LYS A 112 14.36 -14.68 -28.65
N ALA A 113 15.22 -14.05 -29.46
CA ALA A 113 16.48 -13.50 -28.98
C ALA A 113 16.30 -12.20 -28.21
N ALA A 114 15.27 -11.39 -28.52
CA ALA A 114 14.91 -10.21 -27.74
C ALA A 114 14.20 -10.63 -26.45
N GLN A 115 13.20 -11.51 -26.54
CA GLN A 115 12.46 -12.04 -25.40
C GLN A 115 13.32 -12.84 -24.40
N GLY A 116 14.51 -13.31 -24.79
CA GLY A 116 15.38 -14.08 -23.90
C GLY A 116 16.28 -13.23 -23.01
N ARG A 117 16.13 -11.90 -22.98
CA ARG A 117 16.98 -11.00 -22.21
C ARG A 117 16.21 -9.72 -21.87
N VAL A 118 16.72 -8.95 -20.91
CA VAL A 118 16.21 -7.61 -20.63
C VAL A 118 16.41 -6.71 -21.88
N GLN A 119 15.38 -5.96 -22.26
CA GLN A 119 15.43 -4.92 -23.31
C GLN A 119 15.07 -3.59 -22.68
N VAL A 120 15.67 -2.51 -23.17
CA VAL A 120 15.57 -1.18 -22.55
C VAL A 120 15.52 -0.10 -23.62
N ALA A 121 14.82 1.01 -23.36
CA ALA A 121 14.60 2.13 -24.28
C ALA A 121 15.86 2.98 -24.56
N GLY A 122 16.99 2.60 -23.98
CA GLY A 122 18.30 3.22 -24.17
C GLY A 122 19.29 2.58 -23.20
N GLY A 123 20.57 2.55 -23.56
CA GLY A 123 21.59 1.99 -22.67
C GLY A 123 21.64 0.45 -22.64
N GLU A 124 22.08 -0.10 -21.51
CA GLU A 124 22.21 -1.54 -21.24
C GLU A 124 21.76 -1.85 -19.79
N TYR A 125 21.30 -3.07 -19.52
CA TYR A 125 20.98 -3.52 -18.17
C TYR A 125 22.23 -4.15 -17.53
N ASP A 126 22.86 -3.43 -16.62
CA ASP A 126 24.09 -3.82 -15.94
C ASP A 126 23.77 -4.49 -14.61
N ILE A 127 24.04 -5.80 -14.54
CA ILE A 127 23.76 -6.63 -13.36
C ILE A 127 24.76 -6.29 -12.23
N LEU A 128 24.22 -6.01 -11.03
CA LEU A 128 24.97 -5.75 -9.81
C LEU A 128 25.24 -7.04 -9.01
N VAL A 129 24.21 -7.87 -8.87
CA VAL A 129 24.25 -9.12 -8.09
C VAL A 129 23.25 -10.12 -8.68
N GLN A 130 23.55 -11.42 -8.57
CA GLN A 130 22.66 -12.50 -8.99
C GLN A 130 22.37 -13.48 -7.85
N GLU A 131 21.23 -14.17 -7.98
CA GLU A 131 20.86 -15.33 -7.17
C GLU A 131 22.07 -16.26 -6.94
N GLY A 132 22.37 -16.54 -5.67
CA GLY A 132 23.38 -17.51 -5.29
C GLY A 132 24.83 -17.03 -5.45
N ASP A 133 25.06 -15.76 -5.82
CA ASP A 133 26.41 -15.19 -5.82
C ASP A 133 27.04 -15.31 -4.42
N PRO A 134 28.34 -15.64 -4.33
CA PRO A 134 29.02 -15.75 -3.05
C PRO A 134 29.17 -14.37 -2.40
N ILE A 135 28.68 -14.23 -1.18
CA ILE A 135 28.78 -13.00 -0.36
C ILE A 135 29.47 -13.29 0.97
N ASP A 136 29.70 -12.26 1.79
CA ASP A 136 30.36 -12.36 3.10
C ASP A 136 31.70 -13.13 3.01
N GLY A 137 32.60 -12.65 2.14
CA GLY A 137 33.87 -13.34 1.88
C GLY A 137 33.76 -14.74 1.24
N GLY A 138 32.56 -15.15 0.81
CA GLY A 138 32.22 -16.45 0.24
C GLY A 138 31.71 -17.47 1.26
N ASP A 139 31.41 -17.04 2.49
CA ASP A 139 30.84 -17.90 3.54
C ASP A 139 29.31 -18.01 3.45
N ALA A 140 28.64 -17.09 2.73
CA ALA A 140 27.19 -17.13 2.47
C ALA A 140 26.87 -16.94 0.98
N LYS A 141 25.58 -17.08 0.61
CA LYS A 141 25.08 -16.85 -0.76
C LYS A 141 23.98 -15.80 -0.76
N TRP A 142 23.99 -14.91 -1.73
CA TRP A 142 22.99 -13.85 -1.86
C TRP A 142 21.57 -14.41 -2.03
N GLY A 143 20.67 -14.05 -1.11
CA GLY A 143 19.26 -14.48 -1.12
C GLY A 143 19.01 -15.88 -0.51
N HIS A 144 19.98 -16.44 0.21
CA HIS A 144 19.87 -17.77 0.83
C HIS A 144 19.94 -17.70 2.37
N PRO A 145 18.80 -17.87 3.05
CA PRO A 145 18.76 -18.07 4.49
C PRO A 145 19.46 -19.38 4.91
N GLU A 146 20.03 -19.37 6.12
CA GLU A 146 20.76 -20.49 6.68
C GLU A 146 20.25 -20.85 8.09
N THR A 147 20.36 -22.12 8.45
CA THR A 147 20.16 -22.59 9.82
C THR A 147 21.21 -22.01 10.77
N PRO A 148 21.02 -22.07 12.11
CA PRO A 148 22.00 -21.53 13.07
C PRO A 148 23.39 -22.18 13.01
N ASP A 149 23.52 -23.35 12.37
CA ASP A 149 24.80 -24.02 12.14
C ASP A 149 25.42 -23.74 10.75
N GLY A 150 24.82 -22.85 9.95
CA GLY A 150 25.30 -22.42 8.65
C GLY A 150 24.91 -23.35 7.50
N THR A 151 23.86 -24.16 7.65
CA THR A 151 23.35 -24.99 6.56
C THR A 151 22.36 -24.19 5.71
N ASP A 152 22.63 -24.08 4.41
CA ASP A 152 21.73 -23.44 3.44
C ASP A 152 20.37 -24.14 3.45
N ILE A 153 19.28 -23.37 3.62
CA ILE A 153 17.92 -23.91 3.63
C ILE A 153 17.60 -24.67 2.34
N ALA A 154 18.24 -24.32 1.23
CA ALA A 154 18.09 -25.01 -0.02
C ALA A 154 18.61 -26.47 -0.01
N GLU A 155 19.23 -26.96 1.06
CA GLU A 155 19.63 -28.36 1.20
C GLU A 155 18.51 -29.28 1.70
N PHE A 156 17.46 -28.76 2.35
CA PHE A 156 16.39 -29.58 2.93
C PHE A 156 15.31 -29.99 1.91
N ALA A 157 14.70 -31.16 2.11
CA ALA A 157 13.73 -31.74 1.18
C ALA A 157 12.26 -31.39 1.47
N GLY A 158 12.01 -30.56 2.50
CA GLY A 158 10.68 -30.09 2.90
C GLY A 158 9.91 -29.39 1.76
N SER A 159 8.62 -29.17 1.97
CA SER A 159 7.85 -28.33 1.06
C SER A 159 8.45 -26.92 1.00
N ARG A 160 8.44 -26.30 -0.18
CA ARG A 160 8.98 -24.97 -0.41
C ARG A 160 7.92 -24.08 -1.01
N TYR A 161 8.00 -22.80 -0.69
CA TYR A 161 7.30 -21.74 -1.39
C TYR A 161 7.75 -21.66 -2.86
N GLY A 162 9.07 -21.51 -3.06
CA GLY A 162 9.73 -21.48 -4.36
C GLY A 162 11.15 -22.04 -4.31
N ASP A 163 11.90 -21.88 -5.39
CA ASP A 163 13.34 -22.07 -5.34
C ASP A 163 13.95 -20.92 -4.50
N VAL A 164 14.91 -21.22 -3.63
CA VAL A 164 15.50 -20.20 -2.72
C VAL A 164 16.37 -19.23 -3.51
N GLY A 165 16.24 -17.93 -3.23
CA GLY A 165 17.05 -16.89 -3.86
C GLY A 165 16.56 -16.42 -5.23
N THR A 166 15.55 -17.08 -5.81
CA THR A 166 15.11 -16.80 -7.20
C THR A 166 14.22 -15.59 -7.34
N ASN A 167 13.67 -15.06 -6.24
CA ASN A 167 12.63 -14.05 -6.29
C ASN A 167 13.09 -12.74 -5.64
N PRO A 168 14.14 -12.07 -6.17
CA PRO A 168 14.50 -10.75 -5.68
C PRO A 168 13.39 -9.75 -5.95
N ASP A 169 13.07 -8.92 -4.97
CA ASP A 169 11.97 -7.96 -5.05
C ASP A 169 12.44 -6.55 -4.66
N MET A 170 11.75 -5.87 -3.73
CA MET A 170 12.07 -4.56 -3.17
C MET A 170 13.56 -4.27 -3.13
N ASN A 171 13.92 -3.06 -3.57
CA ASN A 171 15.29 -2.60 -3.69
C ASN A 171 15.44 -1.16 -3.18
N PHE A 172 15.51 -0.92 -1.87
CA PHE A 172 15.73 0.44 -1.37
C PHE A 172 17.19 0.73 -1.07
N PHE A 173 17.67 1.87 -1.56
CA PHE A 173 19.04 2.31 -1.37
C PHE A 173 19.12 3.37 -0.27
N VAL A 174 19.91 3.09 0.77
CA VAL A 174 20.20 4.05 1.83
C VAL A 174 21.58 4.66 1.58
N PRO A 175 21.68 5.97 1.25
CA PRO A 175 22.96 6.62 1.02
C PRO A 175 23.78 6.75 2.31
N THR A 176 25.10 6.75 2.16
CA THR A 176 26.09 6.95 3.25
C THR A 176 26.96 8.18 3.02
N ASP A 177 26.78 8.85 1.89
CA ASP A 177 27.44 10.09 1.52
C ASP A 177 26.41 11.14 1.04
N ASP A 178 26.78 12.42 1.17
CA ASP A 178 25.90 13.55 0.79
C ASP A 178 25.61 13.58 -0.73
N GLU A 179 26.42 12.90 -1.55
CA GLU A 179 26.27 12.87 -3.00
C GLU A 179 25.34 11.73 -3.48
N GLY A 180 24.94 10.82 -2.59
CA GLY A 180 24.12 9.65 -2.93
C GLY A 180 24.81 8.67 -3.87
N LEU A 181 26.14 8.58 -3.82
CA LEU A 181 26.97 7.76 -4.70
C LEU A 181 27.60 6.55 -3.99
N GLU A 182 27.53 6.49 -2.67
CA GLU A 182 27.98 5.36 -1.85
C GLU A 182 26.89 5.03 -0.82
N GLY A 183 26.54 3.75 -0.66
CA GLY A 183 25.49 3.37 0.28
C GLY A 183 25.20 1.88 0.32
N TYR A 184 24.05 1.51 0.86
CA TYR A 184 23.61 0.12 0.98
C TYR A 184 22.30 -0.09 0.25
N LEU A 185 22.27 -1.07 -0.65
CA LEU A 185 21.05 -1.58 -1.24
C LEU A 185 20.48 -2.69 -0.37
N PHE A 186 19.24 -2.53 0.07
CA PHE A 186 18.47 -3.55 0.74
C PHE A 186 17.59 -4.24 -0.29
N THR A 187 17.76 -5.55 -0.44
CA THR A 187 16.98 -6.35 -1.39
C THR A 187 16.24 -7.46 -0.68
N ASN A 188 14.91 -7.49 -0.84
CA ASN A 188 14.07 -8.59 -0.42
C ASN A 188 14.23 -9.79 -1.35
N ASN A 189 14.06 -11.00 -0.82
CA ASN A 189 13.83 -12.20 -1.60
C ASN A 189 12.56 -12.87 -1.10
N GLU A 190 11.63 -13.04 -2.01
CA GLU A 190 10.30 -13.58 -1.77
C GLU A 190 10.39 -15.11 -1.65
N THR A 191 10.78 -15.56 -0.46
CA THR A 191 11.00 -16.97 -0.15
C THR A 191 10.56 -17.33 1.25
N SER A 192 10.49 -18.62 1.57
CA SER A 192 10.10 -19.11 2.89
C SER A 192 11.08 -20.19 3.36
N PRO A 193 11.95 -19.91 4.34
CA PRO A 193 12.08 -18.67 5.13
C PRO A 193 12.36 -17.44 4.29
N GLY A 194 11.93 -16.27 4.76
CA GLY A 194 12.19 -15.00 4.10
C GLY A 194 13.69 -14.68 4.05
N SER A 195 14.06 -13.72 3.22
CA SER A 195 15.44 -13.25 3.09
C SER A 195 15.47 -11.75 2.78
N ILE A 196 16.26 -11.01 3.54
CA ILE A 196 16.63 -9.63 3.21
C ILE A 196 18.15 -9.58 3.11
N THR A 197 18.66 -9.01 2.03
CA THR A 197 20.10 -8.84 1.81
C THR A 197 20.48 -7.37 1.89
N ARG A 198 21.67 -7.08 2.42
CA ARG A 198 22.26 -5.74 2.39
C ARG A 198 23.53 -5.79 1.57
N THR A 199 23.54 -5.07 0.46
CA THR A 199 24.62 -5.06 -0.53
C THR A 199 25.22 -3.66 -0.64
N PRO A 200 26.48 -3.44 -0.22
CA PRO A 200 27.12 -2.14 -0.38
C PRO A 200 27.30 -1.80 -1.85
N LEU A 201 26.89 -0.60 -2.25
CA LEU A 201 27.04 -0.08 -3.60
C LEU A 201 27.92 1.17 -3.62
N SER A 202 28.68 1.33 -4.71
CA SER A 202 29.37 2.58 -5.00
C SER A 202 29.31 2.90 -6.49
N ARG A 203 29.12 4.18 -6.81
CA ARG A 203 29.09 4.70 -8.17
C ARG A 203 30.41 5.33 -8.56
N GLY A 204 31.10 4.70 -9.51
CA GLY A 204 32.33 5.20 -10.11
C GLY A 204 32.12 5.82 -11.50
N ALA A 205 33.24 6.14 -12.16
CA ALA A 205 33.22 6.67 -13.53
C ALA A 205 32.70 5.67 -14.58
N ASP A 206 32.72 4.38 -14.26
CA ASP A 206 32.30 3.28 -15.14
C ASP A 206 30.89 2.75 -14.79
N GLY A 207 30.18 3.37 -13.84
CA GLY A 207 28.84 2.94 -13.40
C GLY A 207 28.77 2.54 -11.92
N TRP A 208 27.65 1.95 -11.54
CA TRP A 208 27.44 1.35 -10.21
C TRP A 208 28.17 0.01 -10.08
N THR A 209 28.65 -0.28 -8.88
CA THR A 209 29.31 -1.55 -8.53
C THR A 209 28.85 -2.02 -7.16
N ALA A 210 28.66 -3.33 -7.01
CA ALA A 210 28.32 -3.98 -5.76
C ALA A 210 29.56 -4.62 -5.11
N ASP A 211 29.72 -4.45 -3.79
CA ASP A 211 30.74 -5.13 -3.00
C ASP A 211 30.20 -6.44 -2.42
N HIS A 212 30.39 -7.53 -3.15
CA HIS A 212 29.97 -8.86 -2.70
C HIS A 212 30.73 -9.34 -1.46
N GLU A 213 31.98 -8.90 -1.25
CA GLU A 213 32.78 -9.33 -0.08
C GLU A 213 32.18 -8.80 1.23
N ALA A 214 31.58 -7.61 1.19
CA ALA A 214 30.96 -6.95 2.34
C ALA A 214 29.42 -7.07 2.39
N ALA A 215 28.80 -7.70 1.37
CA ALA A 215 27.37 -7.99 1.38
C ALA A 215 27.00 -9.07 2.39
N MET A 216 25.78 -9.01 2.94
CA MET A 216 25.29 -9.93 3.97
C MET A 216 23.81 -10.28 3.79
N ASN A 217 23.42 -11.50 4.19
CA ASN A 217 22.01 -11.84 4.41
C ASN A 217 21.65 -11.45 5.85
N LEU A 218 20.76 -10.47 6.01
CA LEU A 218 20.36 -9.97 7.31
C LEU A 218 19.60 -11.01 8.13
N GLU A 219 18.80 -11.86 7.47
CA GLU A 219 18.11 -12.98 8.11
C GLU A 219 19.07 -13.96 8.81
N ASN A 220 20.32 -14.04 8.39
CA ASN A 220 21.28 -14.91 9.06
C ASN A 220 21.82 -14.31 10.36
N GLN A 221 21.39 -13.11 10.76
CA GLN A 221 21.79 -12.49 12.03
C GLN A 221 20.92 -12.98 13.20
N PRO A 222 21.46 -12.98 14.45
CA PRO A 222 20.70 -13.36 15.63
C PRO A 222 19.44 -12.51 15.86
N ALA A 223 19.51 -11.20 15.58
CA ALA A 223 18.39 -10.27 15.82
C ALA A 223 17.14 -10.63 15.00
N PHE A 224 17.31 -11.07 13.76
CA PHE A 224 16.20 -11.55 12.93
C PHE A 224 15.60 -12.85 13.47
N ARG A 225 16.45 -13.81 13.87
CA ARG A 225 15.97 -15.07 14.50
C ARG A 225 15.21 -14.85 15.80
N GLU A 226 15.60 -13.86 16.60
CA GLU A 226 14.90 -13.50 17.84
C GLU A 226 13.45 -13.02 17.58
N LEU A 227 13.17 -12.50 16.38
CA LEU A 227 11.81 -12.14 15.93
C LEU A 227 11.03 -13.30 15.28
N GLY A 228 11.65 -14.48 15.15
CA GLY A 228 11.13 -15.60 14.37
C GLY A 228 11.61 -15.63 12.91
N GLY A 229 12.49 -14.71 12.51
CA GLY A 229 12.84 -14.44 11.11
C GLY A 229 11.68 -13.83 10.33
N THR A 230 11.82 -13.74 9.02
CA THR A 230 10.74 -13.30 8.13
C THR A 230 10.19 -14.42 7.25
N ARG A 231 9.10 -14.14 6.53
CA ARG A 231 8.55 -14.99 5.47
C ARG A 231 8.08 -14.16 4.29
N ILE A 232 8.41 -14.64 3.08
CA ILE A 232 7.86 -14.16 1.81
C ILE A 232 8.02 -12.63 1.74
N ASN A 233 9.27 -12.16 1.87
CA ASN A 233 9.57 -10.73 1.78
C ASN A 233 9.30 -10.28 0.35
N CYS A 234 8.22 -9.54 0.12
CA CYS A 234 7.84 -9.07 -1.21
C CYS A 234 8.38 -7.66 -1.44
N TYR A 235 7.55 -6.72 -1.88
CA TYR A 235 7.91 -5.31 -2.06
C TYR A 235 8.14 -4.61 -0.69
N GLY A 236 7.84 -3.32 -0.58
CA GLY A 236 8.14 -2.54 0.62
C GLY A 236 8.15 -1.06 0.36
N ASP A 237 8.69 -0.30 1.33
CA ASP A 237 8.84 1.16 1.23
C ASP A 237 10.20 1.64 1.79
N LEU A 238 10.62 2.85 1.42
CA LEU A 238 11.64 3.63 2.11
C LEU A 238 10.96 4.77 2.86
N SER A 239 10.75 4.58 4.16
CA SER A 239 10.06 5.57 5.01
C SER A 239 10.67 6.99 4.93
N PRO A 240 9.90 8.05 5.24
CA PRO A 240 10.37 9.45 5.27
C PRO A 240 11.57 9.73 6.19
N TRP A 241 11.91 8.81 7.10
CA TRP A 241 13.09 8.88 7.98
C TRP A 241 14.23 7.93 7.56
N ASP A 242 14.31 7.61 6.27
CA ASP A 242 15.40 6.86 5.62
C ASP A 242 15.64 5.44 6.14
N THR A 243 14.60 4.77 6.63
CA THR A 243 14.67 3.34 6.99
C THR A 243 13.97 2.44 5.96
N PRO A 244 14.63 1.36 5.50
CA PRO A 244 13.98 0.38 4.63
C PRO A 244 12.90 -0.39 5.38
N MET A 245 11.74 -0.54 4.74
CA MET A 245 10.58 -1.30 5.20
C MET A 245 10.36 -2.48 4.27
N SER A 246 10.44 -3.70 4.79
CA SER A 246 10.13 -4.92 4.03
C SER A 246 8.74 -5.44 4.39
N SER A 247 7.96 -5.85 3.40
CA SER A 247 6.64 -6.45 3.63
C SER A 247 6.71 -7.97 3.65
N GLU A 248 6.09 -8.60 4.65
CA GLU A 248 5.84 -10.05 4.62
C GLU A 248 4.49 -10.36 3.97
N GLU A 249 4.53 -10.97 2.79
CA GLU A 249 3.36 -11.35 2.01
C GLU A 249 2.86 -12.75 2.40
N ASP A 250 2.52 -12.96 3.68
CA ASP A 250 2.12 -14.28 4.18
C ASP A 250 0.69 -14.68 3.75
N TYR A 251 0.54 -15.21 2.54
CA TYR A 251 -0.75 -15.69 2.01
C TYR A 251 -1.44 -16.78 2.82
N SER A 252 -0.76 -17.42 3.77
CA SER A 252 -1.36 -18.45 4.63
C SER A 252 -2.29 -17.88 5.70
N HIS A 253 -2.29 -16.56 5.90
CA HIS A 253 -3.06 -15.86 6.93
C HIS A 253 -4.60 -16.06 6.94
N PRO A 254 -5.31 -16.38 5.84
CA PRO A 254 -6.78 -16.41 5.85
C PRO A 254 -7.37 -17.44 6.82
N ARG A 255 -8.26 -16.98 7.71
CA ARG A 255 -9.13 -17.83 8.55
C ARG A 255 -10.25 -18.49 7.76
N VAL A 256 -10.78 -17.75 6.78
CA VAL A 256 -11.92 -18.08 5.93
C VAL A 256 -11.59 -17.77 4.47
N SER A 257 -12.10 -18.61 3.56
CA SER A 257 -11.82 -18.53 2.13
C SER A 257 -12.78 -17.58 1.40
N GLY A 258 -12.24 -16.78 0.46
CA GLY A 258 -13.04 -15.93 -0.43
C GLY A 258 -13.88 -14.91 0.34
N SER A 259 -15.13 -14.71 -0.07
CA SER A 259 -16.11 -13.79 0.53
C SER A 259 -16.70 -14.29 1.87
N ALA A 260 -16.53 -15.56 2.24
CA ALA A 260 -17.11 -16.13 3.47
C ALA A 260 -16.61 -15.51 4.79
N THR A 261 -17.51 -15.35 5.76
CA THR A 261 -17.24 -14.82 7.10
C THR A 261 -17.11 -15.93 8.15
N VAL A 262 -16.64 -15.61 9.35
CA VAL A 262 -16.70 -16.52 10.51
C VAL A 262 -18.15 -16.75 10.92
N SER A 263 -19.00 -15.73 10.79
CA SER A 263 -20.45 -15.85 10.96
C SER A 263 -21.06 -16.90 10.04
N ASP A 264 -20.64 -16.99 8.77
CA ASP A 264 -21.11 -18.02 7.83
C ASP A 264 -20.76 -19.44 8.30
N MET A 265 -19.55 -19.64 8.85
CA MET A 265 -19.16 -20.94 9.42
C MET A 265 -19.99 -21.30 10.66
N ALA A 266 -20.28 -20.31 11.52
CA ALA A 266 -21.11 -20.50 12.69
C ALA A 266 -22.57 -20.85 12.32
N ASP A 267 -23.13 -20.16 11.32
CA ASP A 267 -24.47 -20.43 10.79
C ASP A 267 -24.57 -21.81 10.11
N ALA A 268 -23.49 -22.25 9.46
CA ALA A 268 -23.38 -23.59 8.89
C ALA A 268 -23.12 -24.69 9.94
N GLU A 269 -22.81 -24.32 11.18
CA GLU A 269 -22.30 -25.22 12.23
C GLU A 269 -21.10 -26.06 11.76
N SER A 270 -20.29 -25.52 10.82
CA SER A 270 -19.14 -26.21 10.20
C SER A 270 -18.30 -25.25 9.36
N GLY A 271 -16.98 -25.42 9.39
CA GLY A 271 -16.03 -24.75 8.49
C GLY A 271 -15.76 -25.49 7.17
N VAL A 272 -16.33 -26.66 6.95
CA VAL A 272 -16.07 -27.46 5.73
C VAL A 272 -16.49 -26.67 4.49
N GLY A 273 -15.54 -26.46 3.56
CA GLY A 273 -15.74 -25.65 2.35
C GLY A 273 -15.55 -24.14 2.53
N LEU A 274 -15.44 -23.64 3.77
CA LEU A 274 -15.31 -22.22 4.10
C LEU A 274 -13.98 -21.89 4.78
N ARG A 275 -13.36 -22.85 5.47
CA ARG A 275 -12.11 -22.70 6.21
C ARG A 275 -10.95 -22.30 5.30
N GLY A 276 -10.12 -21.36 5.74
CA GLY A 276 -8.88 -20.95 5.09
C GLY A 276 -7.65 -21.75 5.57
N GLY A 277 -6.50 -21.51 4.94
CA GLY A 277 -5.26 -22.26 5.16
C GLY A 277 -4.65 -22.07 6.56
N SER A 278 -4.87 -20.94 7.22
CA SER A 278 -4.28 -20.63 8.53
C SER A 278 -4.59 -21.67 9.62
N ALA A 279 -5.75 -22.32 9.53
CA ALA A 279 -6.18 -23.35 10.47
C ALA A 279 -5.23 -24.56 10.50
N PHE A 280 -4.51 -24.79 9.41
CA PHE A 280 -3.64 -25.96 9.22
C PHE A 280 -2.15 -25.63 9.35
N TRP A 281 -1.82 -24.46 9.92
CA TRP A 281 -0.43 -24.00 10.05
C TRP A 281 0.49 -25.00 10.75
N ASN A 282 0.13 -25.44 11.96
CA ASN A 282 0.89 -26.42 12.74
C ASN A 282 0.53 -27.87 12.42
N ARG A 283 -0.06 -28.15 11.25
CA ARG A 283 -0.25 -29.54 10.81
C ARG A 283 1.09 -30.16 10.39
N PRO A 284 1.43 -31.40 10.79
CA PRO A 284 2.56 -32.15 10.20
C PRO A 284 2.49 -32.24 8.67
N ASN A 285 3.55 -31.82 7.97
CA ASN A 285 3.56 -31.61 6.52
C ASN A 285 2.36 -30.80 6.04
N PRO A 286 2.29 -29.50 6.38
CA PRO A 286 1.05 -28.72 6.30
C PRO A 286 0.53 -28.61 4.85
N THR A 287 1.42 -28.62 3.86
CA THR A 287 1.06 -28.58 2.42
C THR A 287 0.27 -29.79 1.92
N ALA A 288 0.25 -30.90 2.66
CA ALA A 288 -0.51 -32.09 2.26
C ALA A 288 -2.01 -32.01 2.58
N ILE A 289 -2.47 -30.93 3.24
CA ILE A 289 -3.86 -30.82 3.72
C ILE A 289 -4.89 -30.87 2.59
N GLU A 290 -4.66 -30.26 1.42
CA GLU A 290 -5.61 -30.30 0.30
C GLU A 290 -5.96 -31.75 -0.07
N GLY A 291 -4.95 -32.61 -0.18
CA GLY A 291 -5.12 -34.03 -0.47
C GLY A 291 -5.85 -34.76 0.66
N ALA A 292 -5.53 -34.45 1.91
CA ALA A 292 -6.17 -35.06 3.08
C ALA A 292 -7.66 -34.73 3.16
N LEU A 293 -8.03 -33.47 2.93
CA LEU A 293 -9.44 -33.03 2.91
C LEU A 293 -10.25 -33.74 1.82
N GLY A 294 -9.64 -33.95 0.63
CA GLY A 294 -10.28 -34.70 -0.46
C GLY A 294 -10.51 -36.19 -0.17
N ASP A 295 -9.76 -36.77 0.79
CA ASP A 295 -9.98 -38.14 1.26
C ASP A 295 -11.02 -38.22 2.40
N LEU A 296 -11.12 -37.17 3.22
CA LEU A 296 -12.01 -37.10 4.39
C LEU A 296 -13.47 -36.73 4.02
N PHE A 297 -13.65 -35.80 3.09
CA PHE A 297 -14.95 -35.23 2.74
C PHE A 297 -15.39 -35.63 1.32
N GLU A 298 -16.71 -35.75 1.11
CA GLU A 298 -17.25 -36.11 -0.22
C GLU A 298 -17.01 -35.00 -1.27
N ASP A 299 -17.08 -33.75 -0.83
CA ASP A 299 -16.81 -32.55 -1.64
C ASP A 299 -15.51 -31.91 -1.16
N SER A 300 -14.45 -32.05 -1.96
CA SER A 300 -13.16 -31.40 -1.69
C SER A 300 -13.26 -29.90 -1.95
N TRP A 301 -12.54 -29.10 -1.17
CA TRP A 301 -12.30 -27.68 -1.45
C TRP A 301 -10.80 -27.36 -1.34
N TYR A 302 -10.42 -26.18 -1.80
CA TYR A 302 -9.06 -25.66 -1.67
C TYR A 302 -9.06 -24.54 -0.62
N PRO A 303 -8.59 -24.77 0.61
CA PRO A 303 -8.53 -23.71 1.62
C PRO A 303 -7.60 -22.59 1.12
N GLN A 304 -8.12 -21.36 1.09
CA GLN A 304 -7.37 -20.20 0.60
C GLN A 304 -6.04 -20.03 1.36
N GLY A 305 -4.93 -19.88 0.64
CA GLY A 305 -3.61 -19.66 1.24
C GLY A 305 -2.80 -20.92 1.56
N THR A 306 -3.36 -22.12 1.34
CA THR A 306 -2.70 -23.40 1.70
C THR A 306 -1.33 -23.60 1.02
N TRP A 307 -1.16 -23.12 -0.20
CA TRP A 307 0.10 -23.22 -0.93
C TRP A 307 1.27 -22.50 -0.24
N ALA A 308 1.00 -21.38 0.44
CA ALA A 308 1.99 -20.61 1.20
C ALA A 308 2.34 -21.23 2.57
N LEU A 309 1.72 -22.37 2.93
CA LEU A 309 2.24 -23.24 3.99
C LEU A 309 3.53 -23.97 3.57
N GLY A 310 3.93 -23.87 2.29
CA GLY A 310 5.27 -24.24 1.85
C GLY A 310 6.33 -23.48 2.65
N GLY A 311 7.41 -24.16 3.03
CA GLY A 311 8.52 -23.55 3.77
C GLY A 311 8.29 -23.35 5.27
N VAL A 312 7.11 -23.64 5.84
CA VAL A 312 6.88 -23.54 7.31
C VAL A 312 7.82 -24.46 8.11
N GLU A 313 8.01 -25.70 7.69
CA GLU A 313 8.95 -26.61 8.36
C GLU A 313 10.41 -26.18 8.14
N MET A 314 10.72 -25.53 7.01
CA MET A 314 12.04 -24.93 6.79
C MET A 314 12.29 -23.71 7.68
N GLN A 315 11.26 -22.92 7.97
CA GLN A 315 11.30 -21.86 8.98
C GLN A 315 11.66 -22.44 10.35
N ALA A 316 11.10 -23.60 10.72
CA ALA A 316 11.48 -24.28 11.95
C ALA A 316 12.99 -24.61 11.97
N TYR A 317 13.55 -25.12 10.88
CA TYR A 317 14.99 -25.42 10.81
C TYR A 317 15.86 -24.16 10.86
N TYR A 318 15.44 -23.09 10.19
CA TYR A 318 16.09 -21.79 10.25
C TYR A 318 16.13 -21.24 11.70
N LEU A 319 15.09 -21.52 12.49
CA LEU A 319 15.03 -21.24 13.93
C LEU A 319 15.77 -22.26 14.81
N GLY A 320 16.24 -23.36 14.23
CA GLY A 320 17.09 -24.35 14.91
C GLY A 320 16.40 -25.66 15.29
N ALA A 321 15.21 -25.95 14.77
CA ALA A 321 14.57 -27.25 14.94
C ALA A 321 15.40 -28.39 14.31
N GLU A 322 15.40 -29.58 14.93
CA GLU A 322 15.99 -30.76 14.30
C GLU A 322 15.07 -31.27 13.17
N PRO A 323 15.56 -31.46 11.93
CA PRO A 323 14.76 -31.89 10.78
C PRO A 323 14.42 -33.38 10.83
N VAL A 324 13.55 -33.78 11.76
CA VAL A 324 13.11 -35.17 11.97
C VAL A 324 12.04 -35.63 11.00
N ASP A 325 11.36 -34.68 10.36
CA ASP A 325 10.30 -34.83 9.38
C ASP A 325 10.82 -35.15 7.97
N GLN A 326 12.11 -35.42 7.80
CA GLN A 326 12.72 -35.74 6.50
C GLN A 326 13.22 -37.19 6.41
N ASP A 327 12.91 -37.91 5.33
CA ASP A 327 13.43 -39.28 5.05
C ASP A 327 14.51 -39.33 3.95
N GLY A 328 15.31 -38.28 3.87
CA GLY A 328 16.37 -38.11 2.88
C GLY A 328 15.96 -37.11 1.81
N THR A 329 15.11 -37.51 0.85
CA THR A 329 14.67 -36.59 -0.23
C THR A 329 13.17 -36.33 -0.21
N THR A 330 12.45 -36.78 0.83
CA THR A 330 11.01 -36.52 0.94
C THR A 330 10.64 -36.04 2.33
N ASN A 331 9.66 -35.14 2.34
CA ASN A 331 9.01 -34.67 3.55
C ASN A 331 8.02 -35.72 4.06
N THR A 332 8.04 -35.98 5.36
CA THR A 332 7.19 -36.96 6.06
C THR A 332 6.24 -36.24 7.01
N THR A 333 5.41 -36.97 7.75
CA THR A 333 4.47 -36.40 8.73
C THR A 333 4.93 -36.57 10.17
N GLU A 334 6.20 -36.94 10.41
CA GLU A 334 6.73 -37.00 11.78
C GLU A 334 6.71 -35.58 12.38
N PRO A 335 6.07 -35.35 13.53
CA PRO A 335 5.84 -33.99 14.02
C PRO A 335 7.10 -33.35 14.59
N LEU A 336 7.31 -32.07 14.28
CA LEU A 336 8.22 -31.17 14.98
C LEU A 336 7.57 -30.72 16.30
N GLY A 337 8.22 -31.03 17.42
CA GLY A 337 7.68 -30.80 18.77
C GLY A 337 8.58 -30.00 19.71
N ASP A 338 9.65 -29.40 19.19
CA ASP A 338 10.59 -28.56 19.93
C ASP A 338 10.50 -27.09 19.50
N VAL A 339 11.14 -26.72 18.39
CA VAL A 339 11.11 -25.36 17.85
C VAL A 339 10.16 -25.36 16.66
N TYR A 340 9.09 -24.57 16.72
CA TYR A 340 8.16 -24.45 15.62
C TYR A 340 7.75 -22.98 15.43
N PRO A 341 7.63 -22.48 14.19
CA PRO A 341 7.29 -21.09 13.94
C PRO A 341 5.85 -20.79 14.39
N ASN A 342 5.68 -19.81 15.27
CA ASN A 342 4.36 -19.27 15.63
C ASN A 342 3.78 -18.46 14.46
N ARG A 343 2.60 -18.84 13.96
CA ARG A 343 1.97 -18.21 12.79
C ARG A 343 1.77 -16.70 12.92
N TYR A 344 1.52 -16.21 14.13
CA TYR A 344 1.25 -14.79 14.36
C TYR A 344 2.51 -13.91 14.32
N ARG A 345 3.70 -14.51 14.25
CA ARG A 345 4.97 -13.79 14.08
C ARG A 345 5.22 -13.32 12.64
N TYR A 346 4.37 -13.66 11.66
CA TYR A 346 4.57 -13.38 10.23
C TYR A 346 3.38 -12.65 9.61
N GLY A 347 3.62 -11.97 8.49
CA GLY A 347 2.62 -11.17 7.78
C GLY A 347 2.59 -9.72 8.25
N HIS A 348 3.75 -9.16 8.58
CA HIS A 348 3.95 -7.82 9.13
C HIS A 348 4.91 -6.99 8.28
N ILE A 349 4.91 -5.67 8.50
CA ILE A 349 5.96 -4.78 7.99
C ILE A 349 7.20 -4.87 8.90
N VAL A 350 8.37 -4.96 8.29
CA VAL A 350 9.67 -5.14 8.95
C VAL A 350 10.56 -3.93 8.67
N GLU A 351 10.73 -3.06 9.67
CA GLU A 351 11.65 -1.91 9.62
C GLU A 351 13.09 -2.36 9.91
N ILE A 352 14.04 -1.90 9.12
CA ILE A 352 15.47 -2.09 9.38
C ILE A 352 16.04 -0.81 9.98
N THR A 353 15.92 -0.69 11.30
CA THR A 353 16.45 0.45 12.04
C THR A 353 17.98 0.44 12.07
N GLU A 354 18.58 1.63 12.17
CA GLU A 354 20.03 1.84 12.03
C GLU A 354 20.62 1.16 10.77
N PRO A 355 20.05 1.40 9.56
CA PRO A 355 20.35 0.60 8.36
C PRO A 355 21.83 0.63 7.94
N THR A 356 22.55 1.69 8.30
CA THR A 356 23.97 1.89 7.94
C THR A 356 24.95 1.33 8.99
N SER A 357 24.45 0.81 10.12
CA SER A 357 25.30 0.28 11.20
C SER A 357 25.96 -1.05 10.83
N GLU A 358 26.97 -1.51 11.59
CA GLU A 358 27.57 -2.83 11.36
C GLU A 358 26.55 -3.97 11.61
N GLU A 359 25.61 -3.76 12.53
CA GLU A 359 24.56 -4.71 12.93
C GLU A 359 23.18 -4.02 12.85
N PRO A 360 22.55 -3.95 11.66
CA PRO A 360 21.20 -3.38 11.51
C PRO A 360 20.19 -4.09 12.40
N ILE A 361 19.21 -3.35 12.92
CA ILE A 361 18.28 -3.84 13.92
C ILE A 361 16.87 -3.97 13.29
N PRO A 362 16.36 -5.20 13.09
CA PRO A 362 15.00 -5.37 12.60
C PRO A 362 13.97 -5.08 13.69
N VAL A 363 12.83 -4.51 13.28
CA VAL A 363 11.63 -4.38 14.10
C VAL A 363 10.43 -4.80 13.27
N LYS A 364 9.52 -5.60 13.83
CA LYS A 364 8.21 -5.86 13.24
C LYS A 364 7.17 -4.91 13.80
N HIS A 365 6.43 -4.24 12.93
CA HIS A 365 5.31 -3.37 13.29
C HIS A 365 4.02 -4.18 13.44
N TYR A 366 3.95 -5.04 14.45
CA TYR A 366 2.79 -5.90 14.74
C TYR A 366 1.47 -5.13 14.92
N VAL A 367 1.56 -3.87 15.37
CA VAL A 367 0.39 -2.99 15.55
C VAL A 367 -0.30 -2.62 14.24
N MET A 368 0.39 -2.76 13.10
CA MET A 368 -0.18 -2.52 11.77
C MET A 368 -1.06 -3.69 11.28
N GLY A 369 -1.26 -4.72 12.12
CA GLY A 369 -2.06 -5.89 11.81
C GLY A 369 -1.29 -6.97 11.07
N ARG A 370 -2.02 -8.02 10.64
CA ARG A 370 -1.45 -9.18 9.97
C ARG A 370 -2.22 -9.54 8.70
N ALA A 371 -1.54 -9.46 7.56
CA ALA A 371 -2.08 -9.84 6.26
C ALA A 371 -0.98 -10.40 5.34
N ALA A 372 -1.33 -10.70 4.09
CA ALA A 372 -0.35 -10.84 3.03
C ALA A 372 -0.06 -9.42 2.52
N PHE A 373 0.78 -8.67 3.23
CA PHE A 373 1.08 -7.28 2.85
C PHE A 373 2.06 -7.30 1.68
N GLU A 374 1.69 -6.60 0.61
CA GLU A 374 2.57 -6.40 -0.54
C GLU A 374 3.51 -5.22 -0.27
N CYS A 375 2.92 -4.08 0.05
CA CYS A 375 3.60 -2.81 0.18
C CYS A 375 2.90 -1.94 1.24
N PRO A 376 3.64 -1.38 2.21
CA PRO A 376 3.19 -0.22 2.96
C PRO A 376 3.47 1.06 2.15
N GLU A 377 2.82 2.15 2.53
CA GLU A 377 3.24 3.51 2.18
C GLU A 377 3.24 4.33 3.45
N PHE A 378 4.42 4.81 3.88
CA PHE A 378 4.56 5.65 5.08
C PHE A 378 4.46 7.12 4.69
N MET A 379 3.38 7.78 5.12
CA MET A 379 3.15 9.17 4.75
C MET A 379 4.13 10.14 5.44
N PRO A 380 4.42 11.30 4.82
CA PRO A 380 5.31 12.33 5.37
C PRO A 380 4.86 12.99 6.69
N ASP A 381 3.61 12.77 7.15
CA ASP A 381 3.19 13.11 8.51
C ASP A 381 3.85 12.23 9.58
N GLU A 382 4.59 11.20 9.14
CA GLU A 382 5.29 10.18 9.91
C GLU A 382 4.36 9.36 10.83
N ARG A 383 3.05 9.38 10.58
CA ARG A 383 2.02 8.75 11.41
C ARG A 383 1.12 7.83 10.62
N THR A 384 0.71 8.26 9.44
CA THR A 384 -0.24 7.56 8.59
C THR A 384 0.50 6.56 7.71
N VAL A 385 -0.01 5.33 7.68
CA VAL A 385 0.56 4.24 6.89
C VAL A 385 -0.56 3.54 6.13
N TYR A 386 -0.51 3.54 4.81
CA TYR A 386 -1.39 2.74 3.98
C TYR A 386 -0.79 1.36 3.74
N LEU A 387 -1.65 0.35 3.65
CA LEU A 387 -1.23 -1.05 3.60
C LEU A 387 -2.04 -1.79 2.54
N ALA A 388 -1.38 -2.16 1.45
CA ALA A 388 -1.94 -2.99 0.39
C ALA A 388 -1.75 -4.48 0.72
N SER A 389 -2.77 -5.29 0.45
CA SER A 389 -2.71 -6.74 0.68
C SER A 389 -3.02 -7.53 -0.59
N ASP A 390 -2.08 -8.38 -0.99
CA ASP A 390 -2.15 -9.14 -2.24
C ASP A 390 -2.89 -10.48 -2.10
N GLY A 391 -3.53 -10.86 -3.20
CA GLY A 391 -4.25 -12.09 -3.41
C GLY A 391 -5.73 -11.89 -3.69
N SER A 392 -6.47 -13.01 -3.78
CA SER A 392 -7.91 -12.95 -4.04
C SER A 392 -8.69 -12.56 -2.79
N SER A 393 -9.59 -11.58 -2.91
CA SER A 393 -10.45 -11.12 -1.84
C SER A 393 -9.65 -10.66 -0.60
N LYS A 394 -8.85 -9.61 -0.76
CA LYS A 394 -8.09 -8.95 0.32
C LYS A 394 -8.61 -7.54 0.57
N GLY A 395 -8.32 -7.00 1.75
CA GLY A 395 -8.67 -5.63 2.12
C GLY A 395 -7.52 -4.66 1.86
N LEU A 396 -7.86 -3.37 1.80
CA LEU A 396 -6.91 -2.27 2.02
C LEU A 396 -6.99 -1.85 3.48
N TYR A 397 -5.84 -1.54 4.08
CA TYR A 397 -5.75 -1.15 5.49
C TYR A 397 -5.03 0.19 5.64
N LYS A 398 -5.30 0.87 6.75
CA LYS A 398 -4.63 2.12 7.14
C LYS A 398 -4.29 2.07 8.62
N PHE A 399 -3.05 2.35 8.99
CA PHE A 399 -2.66 2.53 10.38
C PHE A 399 -2.33 4.00 10.63
N VAL A 400 -2.80 4.56 11.75
CA VAL A 400 -2.48 5.93 12.15
C VAL A 400 -1.88 5.91 13.53
N ALA A 401 -0.60 6.29 13.64
CA ALA A 401 0.11 6.39 14.90
C ALA A 401 -0.38 7.59 15.74
N GLU A 402 -0.37 7.47 17.07
CA GLU A 402 -0.72 8.55 18.00
C GLU A 402 0.27 9.71 17.97
N GLU A 403 1.53 9.43 17.64
CA GLU A 403 2.64 10.37 17.54
C GLU A 403 3.49 9.99 16.33
N PRO A 404 4.29 10.90 15.75
CA PRO A 404 5.25 10.55 14.70
C PRO A 404 6.08 9.33 15.08
N ILE A 405 6.08 8.29 14.25
CA ILE A 405 6.79 7.01 14.48
C ILE A 405 8.28 7.21 14.84
N PRO A 406 9.06 8.09 14.17
CA PRO A 406 10.45 8.30 14.54
C PRO A 406 10.65 9.05 15.86
N SER A 407 9.61 9.65 16.44
CA SER A 407 9.68 10.33 17.75
C SER A 407 9.75 9.34 18.93
N TYR A 408 9.32 8.09 18.74
CA TYR A 408 9.43 7.04 19.74
C TYR A 408 10.88 6.59 19.91
N ASP A 409 11.38 6.61 21.15
CA ASP A 409 12.72 6.10 21.49
C ASP A 409 12.86 4.59 21.19
N ASP A 410 11.76 3.84 21.30
CA ASP A 410 11.67 2.41 21.01
C ASP A 410 10.45 2.15 20.12
N ARG A 411 10.65 1.52 18.96
CA ARG A 411 9.58 1.18 18.02
C ARG A 411 8.55 0.20 18.59
N MET A 412 8.85 -0.48 19.69
CA MET A 412 7.87 -1.27 20.43
C MET A 412 6.84 -0.41 21.16
N ASP A 413 7.13 0.87 21.45
CA ASP A 413 6.21 1.78 22.12
C ASP A 413 5.22 2.46 21.15
N VAL A 414 5.43 2.35 19.83
CA VAL A 414 4.53 2.88 18.79
C VAL A 414 3.11 2.41 19.05
N ARG A 415 2.20 3.36 19.23
CA ARG A 415 0.77 3.16 19.47
C ARG A 415 -0.04 3.84 18.39
N GLY A 416 -1.17 3.25 18.03
CA GLY A 416 -2.07 3.82 17.05
C GLY A 416 -3.30 2.99 16.83
N THR A 417 -4.06 3.36 15.80
CA THR A 417 -5.33 2.74 15.42
C THR A 417 -5.20 2.10 14.04
N LEU A 418 -5.59 0.84 13.94
CA LEU A 418 -5.67 0.09 12.69
C LEU A 418 -7.07 0.24 12.09
N HIS A 419 -7.16 0.46 10.79
CA HIS A 419 -8.40 0.65 10.03
C HIS A 419 -8.45 -0.29 8.83
N ALA A 420 -9.67 -0.55 8.34
CA ALA A 420 -9.92 -1.26 7.09
C ALA A 420 -10.84 -0.44 6.17
N ALA A 421 -10.55 -0.44 4.87
CA ALA A 421 -11.33 0.29 3.88
C ALA A 421 -12.73 -0.31 3.70
N ARG A 422 -13.72 0.56 3.47
CA ARG A 422 -15.07 0.22 3.06
C ARG A 422 -15.47 1.07 1.87
N VAL A 423 -15.88 0.43 0.77
CA VAL A 423 -16.48 1.12 -0.37
C VAL A 423 -17.92 1.53 -0.03
N THR A 424 -18.24 2.80 -0.18
CA THR A 424 -19.52 3.40 0.23
C THR A 424 -20.46 3.76 -0.92
N ASN A 425 -19.93 3.82 -2.15
CA ASN A 425 -20.69 4.08 -3.36
C ASN A 425 -20.91 2.81 -4.21
N ASP A 426 -21.05 1.65 -3.57
CA ASP A 426 -21.21 0.33 -4.19
C ASP A 426 -22.35 0.28 -5.22
N ASP A 427 -23.49 0.91 -4.92
CA ASP A 427 -24.62 1.04 -5.85
C ASP A 427 -24.26 1.77 -7.14
N ALA A 428 -23.31 2.72 -7.10
CA ALA A 428 -22.84 3.48 -8.26
C ALA A 428 -21.78 2.70 -9.06
N ALA A 429 -20.94 1.90 -8.40
CA ALA A 429 -19.95 1.04 -9.03
C ALA A 429 -20.55 -0.22 -9.69
N THR A 430 -21.71 -0.66 -9.23
CA THR A 430 -22.29 -1.96 -9.62
C THR A 430 -22.63 -2.04 -11.12
N ASN A 431 -21.98 -2.95 -11.83
CA ASN A 431 -22.04 -3.17 -13.29
C ASN A 431 -21.64 -1.96 -14.14
N GLU A 432 -20.82 -1.05 -13.61
CA GLU A 432 -20.25 0.04 -14.40
C GLU A 432 -18.79 -0.26 -14.77
N PRO A 433 -18.29 0.27 -15.90
CA PRO A 433 -16.90 0.07 -16.30
C PRO A 433 -15.94 0.76 -15.31
N PRO A 434 -14.82 0.12 -14.94
CA PRO A 434 -13.87 0.72 -14.00
C PRO A 434 -13.30 2.07 -14.44
N ALA A 435 -13.30 2.39 -15.74
CA ALA A 435 -12.81 3.68 -16.25
C ALA A 435 -13.73 4.89 -15.98
N GLU A 436 -14.99 4.65 -15.59
CA GLU A 436 -16.06 5.66 -15.50
C GLU A 436 -16.54 5.89 -14.06
N VAL A 437 -16.00 5.16 -13.08
CA VAL A 437 -16.43 5.23 -11.69
C VAL A 437 -15.24 5.32 -10.75
N ASP A 438 -15.26 6.37 -9.93
CA ASP A 438 -14.38 6.51 -8.77
C ASP A 438 -14.94 5.68 -7.61
N LEU A 439 -14.07 5.09 -6.78
CA LEU A 439 -14.50 4.36 -5.58
C LEU A 439 -14.44 5.30 -4.37
N GLU A 440 -15.55 5.46 -3.66
CA GLU A 440 -15.60 6.24 -2.42
C GLU A 440 -15.30 5.34 -1.22
N ILE A 441 -14.33 5.73 -0.40
CA ILE A 441 -13.76 4.96 0.71
C ILE A 441 -14.12 5.61 2.06
N GLU A 442 -14.55 4.78 3.00
CA GLU A 442 -14.64 5.08 4.43
C GLU A 442 -13.68 4.15 5.18
N TRP A 443 -12.90 4.68 6.13
CA TRP A 443 -11.99 3.88 6.95
C TRP A 443 -12.65 3.44 8.25
N LEU A 444 -12.93 2.15 8.38
CA LEU A 444 -13.48 1.57 9.60
C LEU A 444 -12.38 1.27 10.61
N GLU A 445 -12.42 1.90 11.77
CA GLU A 445 -11.55 1.55 12.91
C GLU A 445 -11.73 0.09 13.33
N LEU A 446 -10.65 -0.68 13.38
CA LEU A 446 -10.63 -2.04 13.90
C LEU A 446 -10.29 -2.07 15.40
N GLY A 447 -9.41 -1.16 15.84
CA GLY A 447 -9.03 -1.00 17.23
C GLY A 447 -7.62 -0.41 17.40
N SER A 448 -7.30 -0.04 18.64
CA SER A 448 -6.03 0.60 18.99
C SER A 448 -5.20 -0.21 19.98
N ALA A 449 -3.89 -0.22 19.79
CA ALA A 449 -2.92 -0.90 20.65
C ALA A 449 -1.52 -0.30 20.46
N SER A 450 -0.58 -0.65 21.33
CA SER A 450 0.85 -0.48 21.07
C SER A 450 1.46 -1.73 20.44
N ASN A 451 2.56 -1.54 19.72
CA ASN A 451 3.33 -2.64 19.13
C ASN A 451 3.79 -3.66 20.19
N ALA A 452 4.16 -3.20 21.39
CA ALA A 452 4.49 -4.04 22.54
C ALA A 452 3.30 -4.85 23.08
N GLU A 453 2.09 -4.27 23.12
CA GLU A 453 0.88 -5.00 23.50
C GLU A 453 0.64 -6.16 22.53
N VAL A 454 0.67 -5.90 21.22
CA VAL A 454 0.46 -6.94 20.19
C VAL A 454 1.54 -8.02 20.26
N ALA A 455 2.81 -7.64 20.37
CA ALA A 455 3.92 -8.59 20.53
C ALA A 455 3.74 -9.49 21.78
N SER A 456 3.17 -8.96 22.86
CA SER A 456 2.89 -9.73 24.07
C SER A 456 1.78 -10.76 23.88
N TRP A 457 0.73 -10.41 23.11
CA TRP A 457 -0.33 -11.36 22.75
C TRP A 457 0.17 -12.45 21.83
N ILE A 458 1.03 -12.12 20.86
CA ILE A 458 1.66 -13.10 19.96
C ILE A 458 2.47 -14.11 20.77
N ALA A 459 3.21 -13.64 21.79
CA ALA A 459 4.07 -14.49 22.61
C ALA A 459 3.32 -15.61 23.36
N GLU A 460 2.01 -15.47 23.57
CA GLU A 460 1.19 -16.52 24.17
C GLU A 460 1.11 -17.80 23.33
N TYR A 461 1.46 -17.71 22.03
CA TYR A 461 1.40 -18.81 21.07
C TYR A 461 2.79 -19.34 20.65
N ASP A 462 3.88 -18.86 21.25
CA ASP A 462 5.25 -19.23 20.86
C ASP A 462 5.61 -20.70 21.15
N ASP A 463 4.89 -21.34 22.07
CA ASP A 463 5.09 -22.75 22.43
C ASP A 463 4.19 -23.72 21.62
N VAL A 464 3.37 -23.23 20.67
CA VAL A 464 2.48 -24.08 19.85
C VAL A 464 3.27 -24.78 18.74
N THR A 465 3.18 -26.11 18.69
CA THR A 465 3.92 -26.97 17.77
C THR A 465 3.02 -27.90 16.97
N GLN A 466 3.61 -28.77 16.14
CA GLN A 466 2.85 -29.79 15.43
C GLN A 466 2.36 -30.93 16.33
N VAL A 467 2.96 -31.09 17.51
CA VAL A 467 2.47 -32.03 18.52
C VAL A 467 1.15 -31.54 19.10
N ASP A 468 1.00 -30.23 19.36
CA ASP A 468 -0.24 -29.64 19.87
C ASP A 468 -1.41 -29.84 18.89
N TYR A 469 -1.16 -29.70 17.58
CA TYR A 469 -2.17 -30.00 16.55
C TYR A 469 -2.74 -31.42 16.70
N LEU A 470 -1.88 -32.40 16.99
CA LEU A 470 -2.29 -33.79 17.16
C LEU A 470 -2.94 -34.01 18.54
N GLU A 471 -2.39 -33.45 19.61
CA GLU A 471 -2.88 -33.68 20.98
C GLU A 471 -4.19 -32.94 21.29
N THR A 472 -4.43 -31.79 20.68
CA THR A 472 -5.65 -30.99 20.86
C THR A 472 -6.80 -31.53 20.02
N HIS A 473 -6.54 -31.93 18.76
CA HIS A 473 -7.60 -32.21 17.78
C HIS A 473 -7.84 -33.70 17.49
N ALA A 474 -7.01 -34.61 17.99
CA ALA A 474 -7.20 -36.06 17.81
C ALA A 474 -7.56 -36.79 19.12
N GLU A 475 -8.42 -37.82 19.01
CA GLU A 475 -8.71 -38.73 20.12
C GLU A 475 -7.70 -39.88 20.21
N THR A 476 -7.11 -40.24 19.06
CA THR A 476 -6.09 -41.26 18.95
C THR A 476 -4.73 -40.75 19.41
N ASP A 477 -4.04 -41.54 20.25
CA ASP A 477 -2.65 -41.29 20.63
C ASP A 477 -1.73 -41.37 19.40
N TRP A 478 -1.22 -40.22 18.97
CA TRP A 478 -0.40 -40.09 17.76
C TRP A 478 0.88 -40.94 17.81
N GLN A 479 1.44 -41.20 19.00
CA GLN A 479 2.63 -42.06 19.14
C GLN A 479 2.31 -43.53 18.88
N ALA A 480 1.04 -43.92 18.99
CA ALA A 480 0.56 -45.26 18.71
C ALA A 480 0.13 -45.43 17.25
N ASP A 481 -0.55 -44.43 16.68
CA ASP A 481 -1.09 -44.45 15.33
C ASP A 481 -1.21 -43.02 14.75
N LEU A 482 -0.09 -42.52 14.23
CA LEU A 482 0.02 -41.17 13.67
C LEU A 482 -0.91 -40.92 12.47
N GLU A 483 -1.08 -41.92 11.60
CA GLU A 483 -1.93 -41.80 10.41
C GLU A 483 -3.39 -41.55 10.82
N THR A 484 -3.89 -42.29 11.80
CA THR A 484 -5.26 -42.13 12.31
C THR A 484 -5.41 -40.81 13.09
N ALA A 485 -4.45 -40.49 13.97
CA ALA A 485 -4.50 -39.24 14.73
C ALA A 485 -4.50 -38.00 13.84
N LEU A 486 -3.65 -37.98 12.80
CA LEU A 486 -3.59 -36.87 11.85
C LEU A 486 -4.90 -36.70 11.07
N ALA A 487 -5.53 -37.81 10.64
CA ALA A 487 -6.82 -37.76 9.95
C ALA A 487 -7.96 -37.25 10.86
N GLU A 488 -7.98 -37.67 12.14
CA GLU A 488 -8.93 -37.16 13.14
C GLU A 488 -8.73 -35.65 13.38
N ALA A 489 -7.48 -35.22 13.53
CA ALA A 489 -7.14 -33.81 13.71
C ALA A 489 -7.54 -32.95 12.49
N ASP A 490 -7.25 -33.42 11.27
CA ASP A 490 -7.62 -32.73 10.04
C ASP A 490 -9.15 -32.57 9.89
N GLU A 491 -9.92 -33.61 10.23
CA GLU A 491 -11.39 -33.56 10.22
C GLU A 491 -11.92 -32.57 11.27
N GLU A 492 -11.41 -32.62 12.50
CA GLU A 492 -11.82 -31.74 13.58
C GLU A 492 -11.50 -30.27 13.29
N VAL A 493 -10.28 -29.97 12.80
CA VAL A 493 -9.87 -28.60 12.45
C VAL A 493 -10.65 -28.07 11.25
N ALA A 494 -10.94 -28.90 10.25
CA ALA A 494 -11.79 -28.51 9.13
C ALA A 494 -13.19 -28.06 9.59
N ILE A 495 -13.80 -28.82 10.50
CA ILE A 495 -15.18 -28.56 10.97
C ILE A 495 -15.18 -27.43 12.00
N ASN A 496 -14.42 -27.55 13.08
CA ASN A 496 -14.53 -26.71 14.28
C ASN A 496 -13.40 -25.67 14.42
N GLY A 497 -12.42 -25.69 13.51
CA GLY A 497 -11.28 -24.77 13.54
C GLY A 497 -10.19 -25.22 14.50
N ASN A 498 -9.00 -24.65 14.33
CA ASN A 498 -7.85 -24.94 15.18
C ASN A 498 -7.98 -24.21 16.53
N GLN A 499 -8.08 -25.00 17.61
CA GLN A 499 -8.23 -24.53 18.98
C GLN A 499 -6.90 -24.17 19.69
N ASP A 500 -5.75 -24.33 19.02
CA ASP A 500 -4.45 -23.91 19.56
C ASP A 500 -4.22 -22.39 19.42
N TYR A 501 -5.06 -21.72 18.63
CA TYR A 501 -4.99 -20.29 18.32
C TYR A 501 -6.32 -19.58 18.64
N ILE A 502 -6.46 -18.29 18.28
CA ILE A 502 -7.73 -17.57 18.43
C ILE A 502 -8.85 -18.38 17.78
N THR A 503 -9.93 -18.58 18.53
CA THR A 503 -11.08 -19.39 18.15
C THR A 503 -12.11 -18.59 17.35
N ASP A 504 -12.96 -19.29 16.59
CA ASP A 504 -14.07 -18.65 15.86
C ASP A 504 -15.02 -17.92 16.83
N ALA A 505 -15.21 -18.48 18.04
CA ALA A 505 -16.06 -17.89 19.07
C ALA A 505 -15.50 -16.57 19.63
N GLU A 506 -14.18 -16.44 19.76
CA GLU A 506 -13.55 -15.19 20.21
C GLU A 506 -13.70 -14.07 19.16
N ILE A 507 -13.53 -14.39 17.86
CA ILE A 507 -13.74 -13.43 16.78
C ILE A 507 -15.20 -12.93 16.75
N LEU A 508 -16.16 -13.85 16.87
CA LEU A 508 -17.59 -13.48 16.89
C LEU A 508 -17.99 -12.69 18.13
N GLU A 509 -17.41 -13.01 19.29
CA GLU A 509 -17.64 -12.24 20.51
C GLU A 509 -17.03 -10.84 20.41
N TRP A 510 -15.82 -10.71 19.84
CA TRP A 510 -15.21 -9.42 19.52
C TRP A 510 -16.15 -8.59 18.62
N ALA A 511 -16.60 -9.15 17.49
CA ALA A 511 -17.48 -8.46 16.53
C ALA A 511 -18.79 -8.01 17.17
N ARG A 512 -19.39 -8.85 18.04
CA ARG A 512 -20.61 -8.52 18.78
C ARG A 512 -20.40 -7.35 19.76
N GLN A 513 -19.24 -7.31 20.42
CA GLN A 513 -18.91 -6.20 21.33
C GLN A 513 -18.64 -4.91 20.54
N TYR A 514 -17.88 -5.01 19.45
CA TYR A 514 -17.63 -3.93 18.50
C TYR A 514 -18.94 -3.30 18.01
N GLU A 515 -19.88 -4.10 17.49
CA GLU A 515 -21.17 -3.61 16.98
C GLU A 515 -21.99 -2.89 18.06
N THR A 516 -21.89 -3.34 19.32
CA THR A 516 -22.71 -2.80 20.42
C THR A 516 -22.08 -1.57 21.07
N HIS A 517 -20.75 -1.50 21.14
CA HIS A 517 -20.04 -0.55 21.99
C HIS A 517 -18.94 0.26 21.26
N GLY A 518 -18.71 0.01 19.98
CA GLY A 518 -17.59 0.59 19.22
C GLY A 518 -16.25 -0.12 19.46
N PRO A 519 -15.19 0.26 18.71
CA PRO A 519 -13.85 -0.33 18.81
C PRO A 519 -13.25 -0.27 20.23
N ASP A 520 -13.45 0.83 20.95
CA ASP A 520 -12.96 1.02 22.33
C ASP A 520 -13.78 0.28 23.40
N GLY A 521 -14.95 -0.23 23.03
CA GLY A 521 -15.91 -0.86 23.93
C GLY A 521 -15.74 -2.38 24.06
N VAL A 522 -14.62 -2.92 23.58
CA VAL A 522 -14.29 -4.35 23.56
C VAL A 522 -13.48 -4.74 24.81
N ASP A 523 -13.77 -5.92 25.36
CA ASP A 523 -13.04 -6.49 26.49
C ASP A 523 -11.53 -6.66 26.18
N GLU A 524 -10.69 -6.41 27.18
CA GLU A 524 -9.22 -6.43 27.05
C GLU A 524 -8.66 -7.69 26.38
N ASP A 525 -9.17 -8.88 26.75
CA ASP A 525 -8.69 -10.16 26.22
C ASP A 525 -9.00 -10.33 24.71
N LEU A 526 -9.95 -9.57 24.16
CA LEU A 526 -10.41 -9.63 22.77
C LEU A 526 -9.80 -8.53 21.89
N ARG A 527 -9.16 -7.51 22.47
CA ARG A 527 -8.48 -6.43 21.71
C ARG A 527 -7.43 -6.94 20.73
N ARG A 528 -6.89 -8.15 20.94
CA ARG A 528 -5.93 -8.81 20.04
C ARG A 528 -6.49 -9.23 18.68
N VAL A 529 -7.80 -9.47 18.59
CA VAL A 529 -8.46 -10.05 17.39
C VAL A 529 -8.15 -9.25 16.11
N PRO A 530 -8.34 -7.92 16.06
CA PRO A 530 -8.09 -7.14 14.84
C PRO A 530 -6.62 -7.09 14.42
N PHE A 531 -5.68 -7.34 15.33
CA PHE A 531 -4.24 -7.33 15.01
C PHE A 531 -3.72 -8.71 14.57
N LEU A 532 -4.28 -9.80 15.13
CA LEU A 532 -3.81 -11.17 14.85
C LEU A 532 -4.64 -11.88 13.76
N GLU A 533 -5.90 -11.49 13.60
CA GLU A 533 -6.86 -12.04 12.64
C GLU A 533 -7.49 -10.91 11.79
N THR A 534 -6.67 -9.92 11.40
CA THR A 534 -7.07 -8.64 10.78
C THR A 534 -8.13 -8.78 9.70
N ARG A 535 -7.90 -9.66 8.71
CA ARG A 535 -8.87 -9.89 7.64
C ARG A 535 -10.19 -10.48 8.15
N ALA A 536 -10.16 -11.42 9.10
CA ALA A 536 -11.39 -11.99 9.65
C ALA A 536 -12.18 -10.95 10.45
N ALA A 537 -11.49 -10.14 11.26
CA ALA A 537 -12.08 -9.04 12.02
C ALA A 537 -12.73 -7.99 11.10
N ALA A 538 -12.00 -7.52 10.08
CA ALA A 538 -12.51 -6.55 9.10
C ALA A 538 -13.79 -7.03 8.39
N LYS A 539 -13.85 -8.33 8.05
CA LYS A 539 -15.03 -8.94 7.41
C LYS A 539 -16.26 -8.97 8.31
N GLU A 540 -16.09 -9.30 9.59
CA GLU A 540 -17.22 -9.37 10.52
C GLU A 540 -17.88 -8.01 10.76
N ILE A 541 -17.13 -6.91 10.58
CA ILE A 541 -17.66 -5.54 10.75
C ILE A 541 -18.08 -4.88 9.44
N GLY A 542 -17.95 -5.57 8.30
CA GLY A 542 -18.43 -5.11 7.01
C GLY A 542 -17.46 -4.24 6.21
N ALA A 543 -16.15 -4.36 6.45
CA ALA A 543 -15.14 -3.76 5.56
C ALA A 543 -15.16 -4.43 4.17
N SER A 544 -14.74 -3.69 3.15
CA SER A 544 -14.59 -4.20 1.79
C SER A 544 -13.30 -5.00 1.66
N ILE A 545 -13.44 -6.28 1.30
CA ILE A 545 -12.31 -7.21 1.10
C ILE A 545 -12.31 -7.80 -0.30
N GLU A 546 -13.09 -7.23 -1.21
CA GLU A 546 -13.25 -7.72 -2.57
C GLU A 546 -12.04 -7.43 -3.44
N PHE A 547 -11.16 -6.49 -3.01
CA PHE A 547 -9.95 -6.13 -3.73
C PHE A 547 -9.13 -7.37 -4.07
N ARG A 548 -8.65 -7.41 -5.31
CA ARG A 548 -7.91 -8.54 -5.84
C ARG A 548 -6.57 -8.04 -6.35
N LYS A 549 -5.52 -8.61 -5.76
CA LYS A 549 -4.15 -8.18 -6.00
C LYS A 549 -3.96 -6.67 -5.83
N ALA A 550 -4.30 -6.17 -4.64
CA ALA A 550 -3.88 -4.83 -4.24
C ALA A 550 -2.39 -4.92 -3.92
N GLU A 551 -1.58 -4.41 -4.84
CA GLU A 551 -0.14 -4.66 -4.85
C GLU A 551 0.64 -3.38 -4.52
N GLY A 552 1.18 -2.70 -5.53
CA GLY A 552 1.95 -1.49 -5.32
C GLY A 552 1.11 -0.34 -4.78
N ILE A 553 1.66 0.36 -3.80
CA ILE A 553 1.15 1.63 -3.28
C ILE A 553 2.34 2.56 -3.06
N ASP A 554 2.26 3.81 -3.51
CA ASP A 554 3.34 4.77 -3.35
C ASP A 554 2.86 6.22 -3.53
N SER A 555 3.59 7.18 -2.95
CA SER A 555 3.35 8.62 -3.09
C SER A 555 4.68 9.38 -3.32
N LEU A 556 4.63 10.71 -3.42
CA LEU A 556 5.88 11.48 -3.44
C LEU A 556 6.58 11.39 -2.07
N ASP A 557 7.91 11.24 -2.06
CA ASP A 557 8.72 11.21 -0.82
C ASP A 557 8.37 12.34 0.17
N ASP A 558 8.03 13.53 -0.33
CA ASP A 558 7.65 14.71 0.46
C ASP A 558 6.20 15.16 0.21
N ALA A 559 5.32 14.21 -0.14
CA ALA A 559 3.89 14.42 -0.35
C ALA A 559 3.22 15.22 0.78
N LYS A 560 2.33 16.12 0.38
CA LYS A 560 1.52 16.98 1.23
C LYS A 560 0.04 16.74 0.95
N PRO A 561 -0.86 17.23 1.82
CA PRO A 561 -2.26 17.36 1.45
C PRO A 561 -2.41 18.04 0.08
N GLY A 562 -3.19 17.43 -0.81
CA GLY A 562 -3.32 17.81 -2.21
C GLY A 562 -2.39 17.06 -3.17
N ASP A 563 -1.37 16.34 -2.70
CA ASP A 563 -0.61 15.40 -3.53
C ASP A 563 -1.36 14.06 -3.67
N PHE A 564 -0.80 13.14 -4.46
CA PHE A 564 -1.45 11.88 -4.78
C PHE A 564 -0.71 10.66 -4.22
N LEU A 565 -1.51 9.76 -3.67
CA LEU A 565 -1.20 8.36 -3.45
C LEU A 565 -1.63 7.55 -4.68
N TYR A 566 -0.78 6.67 -5.19
CA TYR A 566 -1.12 5.75 -6.28
C TYR A 566 -1.30 4.34 -5.75
N VAL A 567 -2.31 3.62 -6.23
CA VAL A 567 -2.62 2.24 -5.80
C VAL A 567 -2.83 1.35 -7.02
N GLY A 568 -2.01 0.32 -7.17
CA GLY A 568 -2.13 -0.74 -8.17
C GLY A 568 -3.10 -1.84 -7.71
N ILE A 569 -4.17 -2.05 -8.47
CA ILE A 569 -5.04 -3.22 -8.37
C ILE A 569 -4.79 -4.08 -9.61
N SER A 570 -3.96 -5.10 -9.48
CA SER A 570 -3.42 -5.86 -10.61
C SER A 570 -4.49 -6.60 -11.42
N GLU A 571 -5.60 -7.01 -10.80
CA GLU A 571 -6.68 -7.69 -11.50
C GLU A 571 -8.07 -7.27 -10.99
N LEU A 572 -8.97 -6.91 -11.91
CA LEU A 572 -10.37 -6.61 -11.62
C LEU A 572 -11.27 -7.60 -12.37
N ASN A 573 -11.11 -8.90 -12.10
CA ASN A 573 -11.71 -9.96 -12.91
C ASN A 573 -12.39 -11.11 -12.13
N ASP A 574 -12.54 -10.94 -10.81
CA ASP A 574 -13.10 -11.94 -9.89
C ASP A 574 -13.87 -11.26 -8.75
N GLY A 575 -13.35 -11.23 -7.51
CA GLY A 575 -14.10 -10.68 -6.35
C GLY A 575 -14.62 -9.24 -6.51
N MET A 576 -13.96 -8.40 -7.32
CA MET A 576 -14.40 -7.03 -7.64
C MET A 576 -15.38 -6.94 -8.81
N ALA A 577 -15.58 -8.04 -9.55
CA ALA A 577 -16.38 -8.11 -10.78
C ALA A 577 -17.45 -9.22 -10.74
N ASP A 578 -17.64 -9.87 -9.59
CA ASP A 578 -18.66 -10.89 -9.39
C ASP A 578 -19.98 -10.26 -8.90
N ASP A 579 -20.94 -11.12 -8.55
CA ASP A 579 -22.27 -10.70 -8.09
C ASP A 579 -22.34 -10.53 -6.55
N GLU A 580 -21.23 -10.71 -5.83
CA GLU A 580 -21.12 -10.68 -4.37
C GLU A 580 -20.39 -9.42 -3.86
N GLY A 581 -20.50 -9.13 -2.57
CA GLY A 581 -19.76 -8.01 -1.97
C GLY A 581 -20.21 -6.60 -2.37
N ALA A 582 -19.39 -5.62 -1.99
CA ALA A 582 -19.58 -4.19 -2.24
C ALA A 582 -18.98 -3.72 -3.58
N VAL A 583 -17.92 -4.35 -4.08
CA VAL A 583 -17.28 -3.96 -5.34
C VAL A 583 -17.67 -4.94 -6.43
N ARG A 584 -18.48 -4.48 -7.40
CA ARG A 584 -19.09 -5.32 -8.45
C ARG A 584 -19.06 -4.64 -9.82
N MET A 585 -17.89 -4.22 -10.27
CA MET A 585 -17.69 -3.49 -11.53
C MET A 585 -17.67 -4.43 -12.74
N GLU A 586 -17.68 -3.89 -13.96
CA GLU A 586 -17.40 -4.70 -15.14
C GLU A 586 -15.95 -5.23 -15.13
N ARG A 587 -15.77 -6.44 -15.65
CA ARG A 587 -14.46 -7.12 -15.65
C ARG A 587 -13.41 -6.37 -16.48
N VAL A 588 -12.23 -6.21 -15.89
CA VAL A 588 -10.98 -5.82 -16.56
C VAL A 588 -9.86 -6.74 -16.10
N ASP A 589 -9.32 -7.52 -17.03
CA ASP A 589 -8.31 -8.52 -16.73
C ASP A 589 -6.92 -7.94 -16.46
N GLY A 590 -6.57 -6.83 -17.12
CA GLY A 590 -5.26 -6.19 -16.97
C GLY A 590 -5.13 -5.23 -15.78
N GLY A 591 -6.09 -5.22 -14.86
CA GLY A 591 -6.04 -4.39 -13.65
C GLY A 591 -6.34 -2.91 -13.84
N VAL A 592 -6.20 -2.15 -12.76
CA VAL A 592 -6.42 -0.70 -12.67
C VAL A 592 -5.36 -0.08 -11.77
N VAL A 593 -4.79 1.05 -12.17
CA VAL A 593 -4.04 1.94 -11.28
C VAL A 593 -4.97 3.08 -10.91
N TYR A 594 -5.21 3.22 -9.61
CA TYR A 594 -5.93 4.34 -9.03
C TYR A 594 -4.95 5.41 -8.55
N ARG A 595 -5.40 6.66 -8.53
CA ARG A 595 -4.81 7.71 -7.70
C ARG A 595 -5.81 8.14 -6.64
N ALA A 596 -5.33 8.64 -5.52
CA ALA A 596 -6.13 9.17 -4.43
C ALA A 596 -5.49 10.45 -3.93
N GLU A 597 -6.28 11.53 -3.85
CA GLU A 597 -5.80 12.81 -3.32
C GLU A 597 -5.67 12.72 -1.80
N LEU A 598 -4.53 13.15 -1.28
CA LEU A 598 -4.29 13.23 0.15
C LEU A 598 -5.06 14.41 0.74
N GLU A 599 -5.91 14.14 1.72
CA GLU A 599 -6.68 15.15 2.45
C GLU A 599 -5.80 15.85 3.50
N SER A 600 -6.36 16.86 4.18
CA SER A 600 -5.61 17.70 5.15
C SER A 600 -4.99 16.90 6.30
N ASP A 601 -5.58 15.76 6.64
CA ASP A 601 -5.14 14.83 7.67
C ASP A 601 -4.43 13.59 7.07
N TYR A 602 -3.98 13.71 5.82
CA TYR A 602 -3.40 12.63 5.03
C TYR A 602 -4.36 11.45 4.81
N ASP A 603 -5.68 11.62 4.99
CA ASP A 603 -6.65 10.59 4.62
C ASP A 603 -6.89 10.55 3.10
N VAL A 604 -7.55 9.48 2.64
CA VAL A 604 -8.04 9.33 1.27
C VAL A 604 -9.48 8.84 1.30
N SER A 605 -10.38 9.59 0.66
CA SER A 605 -11.79 9.22 0.53
C SER A 605 -12.18 8.77 -0.88
N THR A 606 -11.36 8.99 -1.90
CA THR A 606 -11.71 8.64 -3.29
C THR A 606 -10.54 8.00 -4.03
N LEU A 607 -10.78 6.85 -4.67
CA LEU A 607 -9.87 6.22 -5.61
C LEU A 607 -10.33 6.50 -7.05
N GLU A 608 -9.60 7.35 -7.77
CA GLU A 608 -9.86 7.71 -9.17
C GLU A 608 -9.04 6.81 -10.13
N PRO A 609 -9.68 6.12 -11.09
CA PRO A 609 -8.99 5.27 -12.06
C PRO A 609 -8.23 6.13 -13.09
N VAL A 610 -6.89 6.01 -13.12
CA VAL A 610 -6.03 6.77 -14.05
C VAL A 610 -5.43 5.91 -15.16
N VAL A 611 -5.23 4.62 -14.88
CA VAL A 611 -4.81 3.64 -15.88
C VAL A 611 -5.71 2.42 -15.74
N VAL A 612 -6.42 2.06 -16.81
CA VAL A 612 -7.24 0.86 -16.89
C VAL A 612 -6.60 -0.07 -17.90
N GLY A 613 -6.27 -1.28 -17.46
CA GLY A 613 -5.68 -2.32 -18.29
C GLY A 613 -6.65 -2.86 -19.35
N PRO A 614 -6.16 -3.71 -20.26
CA PRO A 614 -7.01 -4.31 -21.29
C PRO A 614 -7.96 -5.37 -20.74
N ASP A 615 -9.08 -5.59 -21.44
CA ASP A 615 -9.97 -6.72 -21.21
C ASP A 615 -9.51 -7.97 -21.99
N ALA A 616 -9.84 -9.18 -21.56
CA ALA A 616 -9.44 -10.41 -22.26
C ALA A 616 -9.98 -10.51 -23.70
N THR A 617 -11.02 -9.77 -24.07
CA THR A 617 -11.57 -9.76 -25.43
C THR A 617 -10.84 -8.82 -26.39
N ASP A 618 -9.92 -7.99 -25.87
CA ASP A 618 -9.16 -7.04 -26.66
C ASP A 618 -8.30 -7.69 -27.74
N ARG A 619 -8.04 -6.91 -28.80
CA ARG A 619 -7.13 -7.36 -29.85
C ARG A 619 -5.71 -7.34 -29.31
N GLU A 620 -4.92 -8.36 -29.68
CA GLU A 620 -3.49 -8.47 -29.34
C GLU A 620 -2.69 -7.18 -29.55
N SER A 621 -2.98 -6.37 -30.58
CA SER A 621 -2.25 -5.10 -30.80
C SER A 621 -2.53 -4.01 -29.77
N ILE A 622 -3.69 -4.06 -29.10
CA ILE A 622 -4.10 -3.15 -28.03
C ILE A 622 -3.40 -3.60 -26.74
N VAL A 623 -3.51 -4.89 -26.40
CA VAL A 623 -2.82 -5.52 -25.27
C VAL A 623 -1.29 -5.33 -25.38
N ASP A 624 -0.72 -5.42 -26.58
CA ASP A 624 0.69 -5.14 -26.84
C ASP A 624 1.15 -3.72 -26.47
N ALA A 625 0.24 -2.76 -26.32
CA ALA A 625 0.53 -1.34 -26.09
C ALA A 625 0.01 -0.80 -24.74
N ALA A 626 -0.63 -1.64 -23.92
CA ALA A 626 -1.15 -1.26 -22.60
C ALA A 626 -0.33 -1.91 -21.47
N PRO A 627 -0.31 -1.31 -20.27
CA PRO A 627 0.15 -2.00 -19.07
C PRO A 627 -0.85 -3.07 -18.67
N ILE A 628 -0.38 -4.13 -18.01
CA ILE A 628 -1.17 -5.31 -17.67
C ILE A 628 -0.71 -5.78 -16.29
N ASN A 629 -1.65 -5.92 -15.35
CA ASN A 629 -1.39 -6.36 -13.99
C ASN A 629 -0.22 -5.59 -13.39
N VAL A 630 -0.46 -4.28 -13.20
CA VAL A 630 0.53 -3.43 -12.54
C VAL A 630 0.62 -3.88 -11.09
N ASP A 631 1.77 -4.45 -10.78
CA ASP A 631 2.18 -4.93 -9.48
C ASP A 631 2.84 -3.76 -8.73
N ASN A 632 4.16 -3.61 -8.82
CA ASN A 632 4.85 -2.51 -8.14
C ASN A 632 4.57 -1.17 -8.84
N VAL A 633 4.38 -0.13 -8.02
CA VAL A 633 4.37 1.28 -8.43
C VAL A 633 5.50 2.01 -7.73
N LEU A 634 6.10 3.00 -8.42
CA LEU A 634 7.05 3.93 -7.81
C LEU A 634 6.83 5.35 -8.35
N VAL A 635 6.52 6.31 -7.50
CA VAL A 635 6.36 7.73 -7.86
C VAL A 635 7.74 8.38 -7.90
N LEU A 636 8.02 9.07 -8.99
CA LEU A 636 9.25 9.83 -9.20
C LEU A 636 9.10 11.23 -8.60
N LYS A 637 10.23 11.87 -8.32
CA LYS A 637 10.32 13.23 -7.77
C LYS A 637 9.61 14.33 -8.56
N ASP A 638 9.23 14.06 -9.80
CA ASP A 638 8.50 14.96 -10.69
C ASP A 638 7.03 14.53 -10.90
N GLY A 639 6.53 13.61 -10.09
CA GLY A 639 5.16 13.10 -10.11
C GLY A 639 4.88 12.03 -11.18
N ARG A 640 5.83 11.72 -12.07
CA ARG A 640 5.68 10.55 -12.96
C ARG A 640 5.67 9.26 -12.15
N VAL A 641 5.08 8.20 -12.68
CA VAL A 641 4.96 6.93 -11.96
C VAL A 641 5.54 5.78 -12.79
N LEU A 642 6.44 5.00 -12.21
CA LEU A 642 6.85 3.72 -12.77
C LEU A 642 5.78 2.67 -12.49
N LEU A 643 5.35 1.96 -13.54
CA LEU A 643 4.39 0.87 -13.43
C LEU A 643 5.07 -0.44 -13.86
N CYS A 644 5.18 -1.40 -12.95
CA CYS A 644 5.84 -2.67 -13.16
C CYS A 644 4.80 -3.78 -13.40
N GLU A 645 4.92 -4.54 -14.48
CA GLU A 645 3.98 -5.65 -14.75
C GLU A 645 4.40 -6.95 -14.00
N ASP A 646 3.43 -7.60 -13.35
CA ASP A 646 3.35 -9.06 -13.13
C ASP A 646 2.07 -9.59 -13.80
N LYS A 647 2.16 -9.86 -15.10
CA LYS A 647 0.99 -10.27 -15.89
C LYS A 647 0.75 -11.77 -15.89
N GLY A 648 1.64 -12.55 -15.30
CA GLY A 648 1.70 -14.01 -15.44
C GLY A 648 1.43 -14.49 -16.88
N ASN A 649 0.32 -15.23 -17.06
CA ASN A 649 -0.04 -15.85 -18.33
C ASN A 649 -1.01 -15.03 -19.21
N PHE A 650 -1.33 -13.78 -18.85
CA PHE A 650 -2.27 -12.97 -19.62
C PHE A 650 -1.79 -12.71 -21.06
N GLY A 651 -2.75 -12.76 -21.99
CA GLY A 651 -2.53 -13.03 -23.41
C GLY A 651 -2.00 -11.84 -24.22
N ARG A 652 -0.69 -11.61 -24.18
CA ARG A 652 0.05 -10.65 -25.02
C ARG A 652 0.87 -11.36 -26.10
N SER A 653 1.24 -10.68 -27.20
CA SER A 653 2.02 -11.31 -28.29
C SER A 653 3.45 -11.70 -27.88
N TYR A 654 3.91 -11.17 -26.75
CA TYR A 654 5.16 -11.48 -26.08
C TYR A 654 4.88 -11.80 -24.61
N THR A 655 5.71 -12.64 -24.02
CA THR A 655 5.52 -13.16 -22.65
C THR A 655 6.40 -12.45 -21.62
N ASN A 656 7.06 -11.38 -22.03
CA ASN A 656 7.94 -10.60 -21.16
C ASN A 656 7.10 -9.52 -20.50
N ASP A 657 7.43 -9.24 -19.25
CA ASP A 657 6.81 -8.17 -18.50
C ASP A 657 7.53 -6.87 -18.82
N ALA A 658 6.81 -5.76 -18.67
CA ALA A 658 7.26 -4.46 -19.05
C ALA A 658 7.31 -3.51 -17.84
N LEU A 659 8.30 -2.61 -17.90
CA LEU A 659 8.37 -1.43 -17.04
C LEU A 659 7.88 -0.24 -17.85
N TRP A 660 6.90 0.47 -17.34
CA TRP A 660 6.32 1.65 -17.96
C TRP A 660 6.61 2.89 -17.14
N VAL A 661 6.62 4.04 -17.81
CA VAL A 661 6.62 5.35 -17.17
C VAL A 661 5.31 6.03 -17.55
N TYR A 662 4.47 6.24 -16.56
CA TYR A 662 3.21 6.97 -16.64
C TYR A 662 3.47 8.44 -16.30
N GLU A 663 3.01 9.31 -17.18
CA GLU A 663 3.05 10.76 -17.04
C GLU A 663 1.62 11.25 -16.76
N PRO A 664 1.33 11.64 -15.50
CA PRO A 664 0.02 12.17 -15.14
C PRO A 664 -0.29 13.47 -15.89
N PRO A 665 -1.58 13.79 -16.11
CA PRO A 665 -1.96 15.06 -16.71
C PRO A 665 -1.64 16.20 -15.75
N THR A 666 -1.39 17.39 -16.31
CA THR A 666 -1.27 18.63 -15.52
C THR A 666 -2.50 18.83 -14.64
N SER A 667 -2.32 19.15 -13.36
CA SER A 667 -3.39 19.54 -12.46
C SER A 667 -3.37 21.04 -12.17
N LEU A 668 -4.55 21.62 -12.01
CA LEU A 668 -4.75 23.01 -11.58
C LEU A 668 -5.34 23.00 -10.16
N HIS A 669 -4.53 23.32 -9.17
CA HIS A 669 -4.92 23.40 -7.77
C HIS A 669 -5.37 24.81 -7.38
N VAL A 670 -6.37 24.91 -6.50
CA VAL A 670 -6.66 26.14 -5.76
C VAL A 670 -6.60 25.84 -4.28
N ASP A 671 -5.84 26.64 -3.52
CA ASP A 671 -5.63 26.38 -2.10
C ASP A 671 -6.94 26.41 -1.32
N SER A 672 -7.00 25.58 -0.27
CA SER A 672 -7.99 25.71 0.79
C SER A 672 -7.58 26.82 1.76
N VAL A 673 -8.54 27.59 2.30
CA VAL A 673 -8.26 28.74 3.15
C VAL A 673 -9.18 28.75 4.37
N ALA A 674 -8.59 28.86 5.56
CA ALA A 674 -9.31 29.20 6.79
C ALA A 674 -9.31 30.73 6.98
N VAL A 675 -10.49 31.34 7.11
CA VAL A 675 -10.62 32.80 7.31
C VAL A 675 -11.56 33.12 8.46
N SER A 676 -11.14 34.01 9.36
CA SER A 676 -12.04 34.55 10.38
C SER A 676 -13.20 35.33 9.73
N GLN A 677 -14.33 35.48 10.44
CA GLN A 677 -15.44 36.29 9.94
C GLN A 677 -15.01 37.76 9.79
N GLU A 678 -15.36 38.39 8.67
CA GLU A 678 -14.94 39.73 8.25
C GLU A 678 -13.42 39.88 8.00
N ALA A 679 -12.66 38.77 8.04
CA ALA A 679 -11.27 38.72 7.63
C ALA A 679 -11.13 38.22 6.19
N THR A 680 -10.02 38.58 5.56
CA THR A 680 -9.68 38.17 4.20
C THR A 680 -8.47 37.24 4.24
N GLY A 681 -8.58 36.08 3.62
CA GLY A 681 -7.46 35.16 3.34
C GLY A 681 -7.16 35.10 1.84
N GLU A 682 -6.04 34.48 1.51
CA GLU A 682 -5.55 34.35 0.13
C GLU A 682 -5.52 32.86 -0.24
N ALA A 683 -6.07 32.52 -1.42
CA ALA A 683 -5.94 31.20 -2.04
C ALA A 683 -5.10 31.33 -3.31
N GLU A 684 -4.01 30.58 -3.45
CA GLU A 684 -3.26 30.52 -4.70
C GLU A 684 -3.90 29.55 -5.68
N LEU A 685 -3.73 29.84 -6.97
CA LEU A 685 -4.13 29.00 -8.09
C LEU A 685 -2.86 28.54 -8.80
N THR A 686 -2.56 27.24 -8.79
CA THR A 686 -1.25 26.69 -9.18
C THR A 686 -1.40 25.55 -10.19
N LEU A 687 -0.55 25.52 -11.22
CA LEU A 687 -0.42 24.35 -12.11
C LEU A 687 0.71 23.45 -11.64
N SER A 688 0.49 22.13 -11.59
CA SER A 688 1.53 21.19 -11.18
C SER A 688 2.73 21.17 -12.13
N SER A 689 2.47 21.20 -13.44
CA SER A 689 3.51 21.17 -14.46
C SER A 689 3.08 21.84 -15.76
N VAL A 690 4.01 22.53 -16.42
CA VAL A 690 3.83 23.10 -17.78
C VAL A 690 5.02 22.73 -18.65
N PRO A 691 5.08 21.47 -19.09
CA PRO A 691 6.35 20.94 -19.53
C PRO A 691 6.75 21.43 -20.93
N ASP A 692 5.79 21.81 -21.78
CA ASP A 692 6.01 22.51 -23.04
C ASP A 692 5.89 24.05 -22.92
N GLY A 693 5.95 24.56 -21.69
CA GLY A 693 5.81 25.97 -21.36
C GLY A 693 4.34 26.40 -21.28
N LEU A 694 4.09 27.66 -20.98
CA LEU A 694 2.74 28.20 -20.83
C LEU A 694 2.59 29.49 -21.62
N ALA A 695 1.81 29.48 -22.71
CA ALA A 695 1.55 30.71 -23.46
C ALA A 695 0.43 31.55 -22.83
N GLY A 696 -0.56 30.92 -22.19
CA GLY A 696 -1.68 31.62 -21.58
C GLY A 696 -2.91 30.75 -21.33
N GLY A 697 -3.96 31.37 -20.79
CA GLY A 697 -5.16 30.64 -20.43
C GLY A 697 -6.36 31.50 -20.05
N ARG A 698 -7.48 30.81 -19.86
CA ARG A 698 -8.72 31.33 -19.29
C ARG A 698 -9.27 30.33 -18.29
N ILE A 699 -9.42 30.80 -17.06
CA ILE A 699 -9.84 29.99 -15.91
C ILE A 699 -10.86 30.81 -15.12
N SER A 700 -11.88 30.16 -14.57
CA SER A 700 -12.73 30.76 -13.53
C SER A 700 -12.62 30.02 -12.22
N VAL A 701 -12.67 30.74 -11.11
CA VAL A 701 -12.72 30.21 -9.74
C VAL A 701 -14.04 30.65 -9.12
N THR A 702 -14.80 29.72 -8.54
CA THR A 702 -16.16 29.96 -8.02
C THR A 702 -16.33 29.42 -6.60
N LEU A 703 -16.92 30.22 -5.71
CA LEU A 703 -17.41 29.77 -4.41
C LEU A 703 -18.83 29.23 -4.54
N GLU A 704 -19.08 28.00 -4.06
CA GLU A 704 -20.42 27.41 -4.13
C GLU A 704 -21.46 28.17 -3.28
N HIS A 705 -21.06 28.71 -2.14
CA HIS A 705 -21.95 29.32 -1.16
C HIS A 705 -21.46 30.69 -0.66
N THR A 706 -21.90 31.77 -1.32
CA THR A 706 -21.60 33.15 -0.91
C THR A 706 -22.23 33.61 0.41
N ALA A 707 -23.01 32.76 1.07
CA ALA A 707 -23.45 33.02 2.44
C ALA A 707 -22.34 32.75 3.48
N VAL A 708 -21.30 32.02 3.09
CA VAL A 708 -20.16 31.64 3.92
C VAL A 708 -18.97 32.57 3.64
N ALA A 709 -18.55 32.69 2.38
CA ALA A 709 -17.44 33.56 1.97
C ALA A 709 -17.72 34.27 0.64
N GLU A 710 -17.10 35.43 0.40
CA GLU A 710 -17.17 36.18 -0.86
C GLU A 710 -15.77 36.46 -1.41
N ILE A 711 -15.58 36.37 -2.72
CA ILE A 711 -14.35 36.79 -3.40
C ILE A 711 -14.34 38.32 -3.46
N THR A 712 -13.31 38.94 -2.89
CA THR A 712 -13.20 40.40 -2.76
C THR A 712 -12.08 41.00 -3.59
N GLY A 713 -11.07 40.19 -3.92
CA GLY A 713 -9.91 40.58 -4.70
C GLY A 713 -9.34 39.40 -5.47
N ALA A 714 -8.52 39.71 -6.46
CA ALA A 714 -7.73 38.71 -7.17
C ALA A 714 -6.59 39.41 -7.92
N SER A 715 -5.46 38.73 -8.02
CA SER A 715 -4.28 39.22 -8.75
C SER A 715 -3.59 38.08 -9.49
N TYR A 716 -2.84 38.42 -10.53
CA TYR A 716 -1.99 37.44 -11.22
C TYR A 716 -0.63 37.37 -10.55
N HIS A 717 0.05 36.23 -10.71
CA HIS A 717 1.48 36.15 -10.45
C HIS A 717 2.27 37.12 -11.35
N ASP A 718 3.42 37.61 -10.86
CA ASP A 718 4.25 38.62 -11.52
C ASP A 718 4.63 38.24 -12.96
N ALA A 719 4.77 36.94 -13.24
CA ALA A 719 5.06 36.41 -14.57
C ALA A 719 3.94 36.68 -15.61
N LEU A 720 2.73 37.02 -15.17
CA LEU A 720 1.52 37.14 -16.00
C LEU A 720 0.92 38.57 -16.03
N GLU A 721 1.67 39.60 -15.60
CA GLU A 721 1.18 40.98 -15.39
C GLU A 721 0.67 41.72 -16.65
N LEU A 722 1.01 41.29 -17.88
CA LEU A 722 0.65 42.00 -19.13
C LEU A 722 -0.73 41.60 -19.69
N THR A 723 -1.67 41.26 -18.81
CA THR A 723 -2.94 40.63 -19.14
C THR A 723 -4.13 41.48 -18.69
N ALA A 724 -5.37 41.06 -18.97
CA ALA A 724 -6.54 41.82 -18.55
C ALA A 724 -6.80 41.56 -17.07
N ASP A 725 -6.99 42.62 -16.25
CA ASP A 725 -7.27 42.50 -14.81
C ASP A 725 -8.33 41.42 -14.53
N PRO A 726 -8.16 40.59 -13.47
CA PRO A 726 -9.17 39.60 -13.08
C PRO A 726 -10.53 40.27 -12.88
N THR A 727 -11.61 39.58 -13.29
CA THR A 727 -12.96 40.13 -13.20
C THR A 727 -13.79 39.34 -12.20
N ILE A 728 -14.17 39.98 -11.08
CA ILE A 728 -15.01 39.40 -10.05
C ILE A 728 -16.49 39.70 -10.35
N SER A 729 -17.37 38.73 -10.13
CA SER A 729 -18.83 38.88 -10.28
C SER A 729 -19.41 39.87 -9.26
N ASP A 730 -20.53 40.50 -9.61
CA ASP A 730 -21.18 41.50 -8.75
C ASP A 730 -21.62 40.93 -7.37
N ASP A 731 -21.77 39.61 -7.27
CA ASP A 731 -22.18 38.89 -6.06
C ASP A 731 -21.02 38.19 -5.33
N GLY A 732 -19.76 38.45 -5.75
CA GLY A 732 -18.58 37.87 -5.11
C GLY A 732 -18.44 36.35 -5.24
N SER A 733 -19.28 35.70 -6.06
CA SER A 733 -19.25 34.23 -6.19
C SER A 733 -18.15 33.73 -7.12
N THR A 734 -17.76 34.48 -8.15
CA THR A 734 -16.86 34.00 -9.19
C THR A 734 -15.82 35.05 -9.56
N VAL A 735 -14.58 34.63 -9.79
CA VAL A 735 -13.54 35.41 -10.46
C VAL A 735 -13.12 34.75 -11.76
N GLU A 736 -12.95 35.58 -12.79
CA GLU A 736 -12.48 35.17 -14.12
C GLU A 736 -11.05 35.67 -14.36
N PHE A 737 -10.16 34.73 -14.66
CA PHE A 737 -8.77 34.97 -15.05
C PHE A 737 -8.63 34.81 -16.57
N GLN A 738 -7.94 35.76 -17.20
CA GLN A 738 -7.57 35.69 -18.61
C GLN A 738 -6.14 36.21 -18.78
N PHE A 739 -5.19 35.28 -18.87
CA PHE A 739 -3.77 35.57 -18.84
C PHE A 739 -3.02 35.07 -20.10
N ALA A 740 -1.80 35.56 -20.25
CA ALA A 740 -0.83 35.21 -21.27
C ALA A 740 0.57 35.50 -20.72
N ASP A 741 1.47 34.55 -20.89
CA ASP A 741 2.90 34.75 -20.57
C ASP A 741 3.57 35.47 -21.75
N ILE A 742 3.44 36.79 -21.77
CA ILE A 742 3.94 37.60 -22.90
C ILE A 742 5.47 37.73 -22.85
N GLU A 743 6.07 37.64 -21.67
CA GLU A 743 7.51 37.78 -21.48
C GLU A 743 8.25 36.44 -21.55
N ASN A 744 7.52 35.32 -21.62
CA ASN A 744 8.06 33.95 -21.68
C ASN A 744 8.86 33.63 -20.42
N GLU A 745 8.35 34.05 -19.26
CA GLU A 745 8.98 33.84 -17.95
C GLU A 745 8.64 32.45 -17.39
N ILE A 746 7.55 31.81 -17.84
CA ILE A 746 7.15 30.44 -17.52
C ILE A 746 7.60 29.53 -18.67
N GLU A 747 8.87 29.11 -18.60
CA GLU A 747 9.52 28.31 -19.63
C GLU A 747 9.15 26.81 -19.57
N PRO A 748 9.36 26.06 -20.67
CA PRO A 748 9.21 24.60 -20.69
C PRO A 748 9.92 23.89 -19.54
N GLY A 749 9.21 22.96 -18.89
CA GLY A 749 9.68 22.18 -17.75
C GLY A 749 9.46 22.84 -16.39
N ALA A 750 8.76 23.98 -16.32
CA ALA A 750 8.40 24.58 -15.04
C ALA A 750 7.37 23.73 -14.28
N MET A 751 7.60 23.58 -12.97
CA MET A 751 6.73 22.88 -12.02
C MET A 751 6.15 23.89 -11.01
N ASP A 752 5.04 23.52 -10.37
CA ASP A 752 4.38 24.30 -9.30
C ASP A 752 4.20 25.78 -9.66
N VAL A 753 3.61 26.01 -10.83
CA VAL A 753 3.49 27.35 -11.41
C VAL A 753 2.27 28.06 -10.84
N THR A 754 2.49 28.97 -9.89
CA THR A 754 1.44 29.89 -9.41
C THR A 754 0.98 30.81 -10.54
N LEU A 755 -0.30 30.74 -10.87
CA LEU A 755 -0.95 31.57 -11.88
C LEU A 755 -1.51 32.86 -11.29
N ALA A 756 -2.18 32.74 -10.14
CA ALA A 756 -2.96 33.83 -9.55
C ALA A 756 -3.19 33.61 -8.06
N THR A 757 -3.59 34.69 -7.37
CA THR A 757 -4.05 34.67 -5.98
C THR A 757 -5.46 35.23 -5.92
N VAL A 758 -6.36 34.57 -5.18
CA VAL A 758 -7.75 34.96 -4.94
C VAL A 758 -7.87 35.43 -3.48
N GLU A 759 -8.37 36.64 -3.27
CA GLU A 759 -8.65 37.18 -1.93
C GLU A 759 -10.10 36.85 -1.54
N ILE A 760 -10.28 36.11 -0.45
CA ILE A 760 -11.57 35.57 0.00
C ILE A 760 -11.90 36.15 1.38
N GLU A 761 -13.03 36.84 1.51
CA GLU A 761 -13.52 37.38 2.79
C GLU A 761 -14.58 36.45 3.40
N GLY A 762 -14.42 36.07 4.67
CA GLY A 762 -15.42 35.30 5.40
C GLY A 762 -16.63 36.18 5.75
N VAL A 763 -17.82 35.89 5.21
CA VAL A 763 -19.04 36.70 5.44
C VAL A 763 -20.00 36.08 6.45
N GLY A 764 -19.92 34.77 6.67
CA GLY A 764 -20.70 34.04 7.67
C GLY A 764 -20.03 32.72 8.02
N SER A 765 -20.34 32.15 9.19
CA SER A 765 -19.75 30.89 9.66
C SER A 765 -20.19 29.67 8.83
N GLY A 766 -19.25 28.80 8.47
CA GLY A 766 -19.51 27.54 7.76
C GLY A 766 -18.36 27.15 6.84
N THR A 767 -18.63 26.20 5.94
CA THR A 767 -17.70 25.76 4.89
C THR A 767 -18.31 25.99 3.50
N THR A 768 -17.49 26.32 2.51
CA THR A 768 -17.88 26.39 1.10
C THR A 768 -16.74 25.93 0.20
N ASP A 769 -17.07 25.19 -0.85
CA ASP A 769 -16.07 24.74 -1.82
C ASP A 769 -15.69 25.87 -2.78
N ILE A 770 -14.43 25.83 -3.23
CA ILE A 770 -13.82 26.65 -4.26
C ILE A 770 -13.65 25.77 -5.49
N VAL A 771 -14.44 25.98 -6.53
CA VAL A 771 -14.41 25.16 -7.75
C VAL A 771 -13.73 25.91 -8.88
N THR A 772 -12.86 25.23 -9.62
CA THR A 772 -12.16 25.79 -10.78
C THR A 772 -12.70 25.21 -12.10
N ASP A 773 -12.79 26.04 -13.14
CA ASP A 773 -13.18 25.63 -14.49
C ASP A 773 -12.15 26.15 -15.50
N VAL A 774 -11.50 25.25 -16.22
CA VAL A 774 -10.48 25.56 -17.22
C VAL A 774 -11.12 25.67 -18.59
N GLN A 775 -11.31 26.90 -19.08
CA GLN A 775 -11.93 27.10 -20.40
C GLN A 775 -10.93 27.04 -21.55
N ALA A 776 -9.68 27.42 -21.30
CA ALA A 776 -8.57 27.30 -22.23
C ALA A 776 -7.24 27.36 -21.47
N LEU A 777 -6.28 26.55 -21.86
CA LEU A 777 -4.90 26.62 -21.41
C LEU A 777 -4.04 26.15 -22.57
N ASP A 778 -3.05 26.93 -22.99
CA ASP A 778 -2.23 26.64 -24.16
C ASP A 778 -0.74 26.74 -23.81
N ASP A 779 0.08 25.83 -24.35
CA ASP A 779 1.54 25.82 -24.22
C ASP A 779 2.23 26.84 -25.16
N ASP A 780 3.56 26.92 -25.11
CA ASP A 780 4.36 27.85 -25.94
C ASP A 780 4.23 27.58 -27.46
N GLU A 781 3.83 26.37 -27.87
CA GLU A 781 3.56 26.02 -29.26
C GLU A 781 2.11 26.31 -29.69
N GLY A 782 1.25 26.66 -28.74
CA GLY A 782 -0.18 26.89 -28.92
C GLY A 782 -1.01 25.60 -29.01
N ILE A 783 -0.51 24.51 -28.42
CA ILE A 783 -1.22 23.26 -28.20
C ILE A 783 -1.95 23.37 -26.86
N ALA A 784 -3.18 22.87 -26.81
CA ALA A 784 -3.98 22.93 -25.60
C ALA A 784 -3.40 22.01 -24.52
N ILE A 785 -3.22 22.54 -23.31
CA ILE A 785 -2.87 21.80 -22.10
C ILE A 785 -4.18 21.30 -21.48
N GLU A 786 -4.30 19.98 -21.32
CA GLU A 786 -5.42 19.38 -20.61
C GLU A 786 -5.14 19.42 -19.11
N ALA A 787 -5.59 20.49 -18.45
CA ALA A 787 -5.46 20.65 -17.01
C ALA A 787 -6.69 20.09 -16.28
N HIS A 788 -6.45 19.27 -15.26
CA HIS A 788 -7.49 18.76 -14.38
C HIS A 788 -7.70 19.72 -13.21
N PRO A 789 -8.86 20.40 -13.13
CA PRO A 789 -9.16 21.32 -12.03
C PRO A 789 -9.30 20.55 -10.72
N ARG A 790 -8.72 21.09 -9.64
CA ARG A 790 -8.91 20.62 -8.28
C ARG A 790 -9.55 21.71 -7.44
N PRO A 791 -10.60 21.39 -6.66
CA PRO A 791 -11.24 22.35 -5.80
C PRO A 791 -10.42 22.58 -4.53
N GLY A 792 -10.64 23.74 -3.90
CA GLY A 792 -10.23 24.02 -2.53
C GLY A 792 -11.46 24.19 -1.65
N VAL A 793 -11.28 24.42 -0.35
CA VAL A 793 -12.37 24.69 0.60
C VAL A 793 -12.07 25.97 1.37
N VAL A 794 -13.10 26.80 1.57
CA VAL A 794 -13.05 27.91 2.53
C VAL A 794 -13.74 27.49 3.81
N VAL A 795 -13.02 27.59 4.93
CA VAL A 795 -13.57 27.42 6.26
C VAL A 795 -13.63 28.79 6.94
N THR A 796 -14.80 29.17 7.45
CA THR A 796 -14.95 30.42 8.18
C THR A 796 -15.25 30.17 9.66
N GLY A 797 -14.51 30.86 10.54
CA GLY A 797 -14.41 30.60 11.98
C GLY A 797 -15.72 30.40 12.77
N PRO A 798 -15.60 29.96 14.04
CA PRO A 798 -16.74 29.46 14.80
C PRO A 798 -17.82 30.52 15.08
N PRO A 799 -19.09 30.12 15.25
CA PRO A 799 -20.20 31.06 15.44
C PRO A 799 -20.16 31.76 16.81
N PRO A 800 -20.82 32.93 16.98
CA PRO A 800 -20.92 33.63 18.26
C PRO A 800 -21.45 32.77 19.42
N ILE A 801 -20.71 32.79 20.53
CA ILE A 801 -21.02 32.02 21.73
C ILE A 801 -22.13 32.71 22.55
N GLY A 802 -23.13 31.94 23.01
CA GLY A 802 -24.17 32.41 23.93
C GLY A 802 -25.42 33.11 23.31
N GLY A 803 -25.55 33.14 21.99
CA GLY A 803 -26.82 33.39 21.27
C GLY A 803 -27.52 34.75 21.47
N GLY A 804 -26.87 35.73 22.10
CA GLY A 804 -27.40 37.08 22.31
C GLY A 804 -27.14 38.00 21.10
N SER A 805 -28.11 38.84 20.73
CA SER A 805 -28.02 39.78 19.58
C SER A 805 -27.04 40.96 19.77
N GLY A 806 -25.86 40.73 20.32
CA GLY A 806 -24.83 41.75 20.55
C GLY A 806 -23.45 41.25 20.96
N GLY A 807 -23.15 39.94 20.89
CA GLY A 807 -21.77 39.43 20.95
C GLY A 807 -21.16 39.40 19.54
N GLY A 808 -19.87 39.72 19.41
CA GLY A 808 -19.12 39.53 18.18
C GLY A 808 -18.89 38.03 17.91
N ALA A 809 -18.50 37.69 16.68
CA ALA A 809 -17.96 36.36 16.43
C ALA A 809 -16.58 36.25 17.11
N PRO A 810 -16.22 35.06 17.63
CA PRO A 810 -14.88 34.78 18.09
C PRO A 810 -13.85 35.19 17.05
N THR A 811 -12.73 35.74 17.50
CA THR A 811 -11.58 36.05 16.65
C THR A 811 -10.32 35.45 17.23
N ASP A 812 -9.35 35.21 16.35
CA ASP A 812 -7.99 34.78 16.64
C ASP A 812 -7.02 35.98 16.45
N PRO A 813 -6.78 36.79 17.51
CA PRO A 813 -5.87 37.93 17.46
C PRO A 813 -4.42 37.66 17.06
N ASP A 814 -3.86 36.47 17.30
CA ASP A 814 -2.44 36.18 17.05
C ASP A 814 -2.17 35.21 15.88
N ASN A 815 -3.23 34.70 15.26
CA ASN A 815 -3.28 33.83 14.07
C ASN A 815 -2.61 32.48 14.30
N ASP A 816 -2.81 31.87 15.47
CA ASP A 816 -2.31 30.53 15.77
C ASP A 816 -3.34 29.42 15.52
N GLY A 817 -4.58 29.77 15.19
CA GLY A 817 -5.68 28.83 14.94
C GLY A 817 -6.66 28.70 16.10
N HIS A 818 -6.32 29.18 17.30
CA HIS A 818 -7.22 29.22 18.44
C HIS A 818 -7.92 30.58 18.54
N PHE A 819 -9.17 30.59 19.01
CA PHE A 819 -10.02 31.78 19.02
C PHE A 819 -10.18 32.31 20.44
N GLU A 820 -9.12 32.94 20.95
CA GLU A 820 -8.96 33.42 22.34
C GLU A 820 -9.80 34.68 22.66
N ASP A 821 -10.20 35.45 21.65
CA ASP A 821 -11.18 36.55 21.80
C ASP A 821 -12.60 36.06 21.49
N LEU A 822 -13.12 35.24 22.40
CA LEU A 822 -14.41 34.56 22.27
C LEU A 822 -15.61 35.52 22.10
N ASN A 823 -15.51 36.75 22.61
CA ASN A 823 -16.59 37.74 22.50
C ASN A 823 -16.41 38.73 21.32
N GLY A 824 -15.30 38.63 20.59
CA GLY A 824 -14.99 39.40 19.38
C GLY A 824 -14.80 40.89 19.63
N ASN A 825 -14.21 41.30 20.76
CA ASN A 825 -14.01 42.72 21.09
C ASN A 825 -12.63 43.30 20.71
N GLY A 826 -11.79 42.48 20.07
CA GLY A 826 -10.44 42.74 19.60
C GLY A 826 -9.34 42.53 20.64
N ARG A 827 -9.56 41.71 21.68
CA ARG A 827 -8.57 41.41 22.74
C ARG A 827 -9.00 40.22 23.60
N LEU A 828 -8.03 39.40 23.98
CA LEU A 828 -8.16 38.47 25.10
C LEU A 828 -8.31 39.23 26.42
N ASP A 829 -9.44 39.07 27.12
CA ASP A 829 -9.59 39.53 28.49
C ASP A 829 -10.42 38.59 29.37
N TYR A 830 -10.62 38.97 30.63
CA TYR A 830 -11.34 38.14 31.60
C TYR A 830 -12.80 37.84 31.21
N ASP A 831 -13.42 38.68 30.36
CA ASP A 831 -14.77 38.43 29.85
C ASP A 831 -14.79 37.24 28.86
N ASP A 832 -13.68 36.94 28.17
CA ASP A 832 -13.53 35.78 27.26
C ASP A 832 -13.42 34.46 28.02
N VAL A 833 -12.55 34.41 29.04
CA VAL A 833 -12.47 33.26 29.97
C VAL A 833 -13.82 32.99 30.64
N THR A 834 -14.54 34.07 30.99
CA THR A 834 -15.89 33.93 31.56
C THR A 834 -16.87 33.38 30.54
N LEU A 835 -16.76 33.80 29.27
CA LEU A 835 -17.63 33.33 28.19
C LEU A 835 -17.40 31.84 27.90
N LEU A 836 -16.14 31.40 27.79
CA LEU A 836 -15.80 29.99 27.63
C LEU A 836 -16.36 29.18 28.80
N PHE A 837 -16.08 29.62 30.04
CA PHE A 837 -16.58 28.94 31.24
C PHE A 837 -18.11 28.83 31.30
N GLU A 838 -18.84 29.86 30.89
CA GLU A 838 -20.31 29.85 30.92
C GLU A 838 -20.94 28.99 29.81
N HIS A 839 -20.22 28.80 28.70
CA HIS A 839 -20.74 28.21 27.47
C HIS A 839 -19.93 27.01 26.94
N ILE A 840 -19.04 26.43 27.75
CA ILE A 840 -18.17 25.31 27.37
C ILE A 840 -18.94 24.09 26.84
N GLU A 841 -20.19 23.91 27.26
CA GLU A 841 -21.07 22.81 26.81
C GLU A 841 -21.98 23.20 25.63
N ASP A 842 -21.91 24.43 25.10
CA ASP A 842 -22.75 24.86 23.98
C ASP A 842 -22.25 24.27 22.65
N ASP A 843 -23.17 23.99 21.71
CA ASP A 843 -22.83 23.48 20.36
C ASP A 843 -21.85 24.39 19.61
N SER A 844 -21.87 25.71 19.87
CA SER A 844 -20.94 26.66 19.26
C SER A 844 -19.48 26.47 19.69
N VAL A 845 -19.26 25.82 20.84
CA VAL A 845 -17.92 25.49 21.38
C VAL A 845 -17.60 24.03 21.06
N THR A 846 -18.51 23.12 21.42
CA THR A 846 -18.27 21.66 21.29
C THR A 846 -18.17 21.15 19.85
N LEU A 847 -18.80 21.81 18.88
CA LEU A 847 -18.66 21.48 17.45
C LEU A 847 -17.47 22.17 16.77
N ASN A 848 -16.73 23.02 17.49
CA ASN A 848 -15.55 23.73 17.00
C ASN A 848 -14.42 23.58 18.02
N ALA A 849 -14.21 22.35 18.50
CA ALA A 849 -13.31 22.05 19.61
C ALA A 849 -11.88 22.50 19.32
N ASP A 850 -11.37 22.25 18.11
CA ASP A 850 -10.01 22.63 17.71
C ASP A 850 -9.75 24.15 17.84
N ALA A 851 -10.80 24.96 17.63
CA ALA A 851 -10.73 26.41 17.76
C ALA A 851 -10.66 26.91 19.22
N TYR A 852 -10.94 26.06 20.22
CA TYR A 852 -10.97 26.46 21.64
C TYR A 852 -10.16 25.52 22.55
N ASP A 853 -9.44 24.54 21.99
CA ASP A 853 -8.60 23.58 22.71
C ASP A 853 -7.22 24.18 22.97
N PHE A 854 -7.17 25.18 23.85
CA PHE A 854 -5.97 25.96 24.14
C PHE A 854 -4.83 25.13 24.75
N ASN A 855 -5.13 23.92 25.25
CA ASN A 855 -4.11 23.05 25.84
C ASN A 855 -3.67 21.88 24.92
N ASP A 856 -4.15 21.86 23.67
CA ASP A 856 -3.80 20.90 22.62
C ASP A 856 -3.98 19.42 23.02
N ASN A 857 -5.01 19.10 23.81
CA ASN A 857 -5.23 17.71 24.26
C ASN A 857 -6.25 16.92 23.42
N GLY A 858 -6.77 17.53 22.35
CA GLY A 858 -7.76 16.98 21.43
C GLY A 858 -9.20 17.06 21.95
N ARG A 859 -9.50 17.84 23.00
CA ARG A 859 -10.86 17.99 23.55
C ARG A 859 -11.06 19.27 24.36
N ILE A 860 -12.28 19.80 24.31
CA ILE A 860 -12.69 20.92 25.17
C ILE A 860 -13.05 20.46 26.59
N ASP A 861 -12.29 20.91 27.57
CA ASP A 861 -12.54 20.75 28.99
C ASP A 861 -12.13 21.97 29.85
N TYR A 862 -12.11 21.81 31.18
CA TYR A 862 -11.83 22.93 32.08
C TYR A 862 -10.36 23.34 32.10
N ASP A 863 -9.46 22.48 31.60
CA ASP A 863 -8.04 22.78 31.52
C ASP A 863 -7.79 23.83 30.40
N ASP A 864 -8.63 23.90 29.36
CA ASP A 864 -8.61 24.98 28.34
C ASP A 864 -8.94 26.36 28.92
N ILE A 865 -9.84 26.40 29.90
CA ILE A 865 -10.19 27.64 30.59
C ILE A 865 -9.02 28.13 31.46
N ASP A 866 -8.28 27.18 32.06
CA ASP A 866 -7.10 27.49 32.86
C ASP A 866 -5.95 27.97 31.97
N GLU A 867 -5.75 27.38 30.78
CA GLU A 867 -4.73 27.81 29.81
C GLU A 867 -5.06 29.20 29.23
N LEU A 868 -6.29 29.40 28.74
CA LEU A 868 -6.79 30.70 28.27
C LEU A 868 -6.70 31.80 29.35
N TYR A 869 -6.80 31.43 30.63
CA TYR A 869 -6.61 32.36 31.73
C TYR A 869 -5.14 32.75 31.94
N ASP A 870 -4.21 31.83 31.74
CA ASP A 870 -2.78 32.04 31.94
C ASP A 870 -2.13 32.83 30.78
N GLU A 871 -2.79 32.91 29.62
CA GLU A 871 -2.38 33.70 28.44
C GLU A 871 -2.70 35.22 28.51
N GLN A 872 -3.56 35.65 29.46
CA GLN A 872 -4.04 37.04 29.62
C GLN A 872 -3.00 38.15 29.91
#